data_AF-A0A1H5U969-F1
#
_entry.id   AF-A0A1H5U969-F1
#
_cell.length_a   1.000
_cell.length_b   1.000
_cell.length_c   1.000
_cell.angle_alpha   90.00
_cell.angle_beta   90.00
_cell.angle_gamma   90.00
#
_symmetry.space_group_name_H-M   'P 1'
#
loop_
_entity.id
_entity.type
_entity.pdbx_description
1 polymer ?
#
loop_
_entity_poly.entity_id
_entity_poly.type
_entity_poly.pdbx_seq_one_letter_code
_entity_poly.pdbx_strand_id
1 'polypeptide(L)'
;MVFLDLSNFVYHYLMHKIPGLWRFHQIHHSDMDMDISTTFREHPGETFIRVGFFTICVFLLGASPWMIIVFQLFESSSNLMSHSKLKLPDRIDKFVSLIFVTPNSHSIHHHYKLPYTDTNYGDILSIWDHLFHTASKMCQKEIVYGIDTHMNPVYNANIKLLIKRPFRSKKKSALAKNAVKSSLILLFLISVQGLNAQKTSSKLIADSTVIATVRLSGRSRKRLKKDLNPAFKILEKVWAKKDENKNISNPFYEFDEFSSTEIGLNGMNKDFTKAVFKNKFDSIAAEDILTGTGENFDIPVELLQTFKHHFISPKLNQEKTQILGKKDIGVPQDLKLFERLQVAFKNINPYEENIVLLNKNFVSPISKEGFGTYDYVLKDSLKTDNETIYSIDYFPREGRELGFRGNFKISSINYALVSIQLKTPHNMNLNFVKDLDFSKTYVLDSNNKYVPESNNYNGIFTILSKKSEKGLFVIKKDFFSNYTFNEPKKLSFYNVLEEDKTSTSNQDVIAENADADTNRMRKLVEFTSNSKKISSITNALYTFSEGYFNAFKNIQLGNIYSTVATNDVQGFNFRLGFRTYQTLNDRFRIQGFTTYGFKNHTVSFGLEGRYLLLKKRRLIVDVGYTDDFQQAGLTTFVDDHILPDAQNESKAIFSRGKNYYLSKINKTSAKISMEPYRNFEIGAVANFSTIKSAAPDLFSLAFFNPETGKSETKTTDFNTTIFINYTPKREVFGTGVDRNLGIKLHPTLSINYIRGFSDFSESQFKYQKLNILYNYPIFLGKFGVVDPTIIAGKTFNPVPLSLASGVSANQTYFYAPNTFALLNYYQFVADQFFQFNVDHHFNGFIFNHIPLLNKTKIRSVALFRSYIGDVSAGTIALNRSSIKYNVPSKPYIEYGFGLENIGFGNIRPLRVDFIWNNINKNNLANSPKFGIRFGFKTTF
;
A
#
# COMPACT_ATOMS: atom_id res chain seq x y z
N MET A 1 20.14 24.82 -18.89
CA MET A 1 18.88 25.25 -19.54
C MET A 1 19.02 25.32 -21.05
N VAL A 2 19.86 26.19 -21.61
CA VAL A 2 20.08 26.27 -23.09
C VAL A 2 20.49 24.92 -23.70
N PHE A 3 21.44 24.20 -23.08
CA PHE A 3 21.82 22.85 -23.54
C PHE A 3 20.72 21.79 -23.34
N LEU A 4 19.79 21.97 -22.40
CA LEU A 4 18.65 21.08 -22.23
C LEU A 4 17.62 21.31 -23.34
N ASP A 5 17.37 22.57 -23.72
CA ASP A 5 16.54 22.92 -24.86
C ASP A 5 17.14 22.39 -26.19
N LEU A 6 18.47 22.51 -26.36
CA LEU A 6 19.17 21.88 -27.49
C LEU A 6 18.94 20.36 -27.51
N SER A 7 18.91 19.69 -26.35
CA SER A 7 18.64 18.26 -26.28
C SER A 7 17.23 17.91 -26.75
N ASN A 8 16.24 18.75 -26.44
CA ASN A 8 14.87 18.58 -26.95
C ASN A 8 14.80 18.80 -28.45
N PHE A 9 15.49 19.80 -29.00
CA PHE A 9 15.62 19.99 -30.45
C PHE A 9 16.23 18.74 -31.12
N VAL A 10 17.34 18.21 -30.59
CA VAL A 10 18.00 17.01 -31.14
C VAL A 10 17.06 15.80 -31.06
N TYR A 11 16.41 15.59 -29.92
CA TYR A 11 15.42 14.53 -29.76
C TYR A 11 14.31 14.66 -30.81
N HIS A 12 13.72 15.84 -30.96
CA HIS A 12 12.61 16.09 -31.88
C HIS A 12 13.02 15.87 -33.34
N TYR A 13 14.19 16.37 -33.73
CA TYR A 13 14.80 16.10 -35.03
C TYR A 13 14.98 14.58 -35.28
N LEU A 14 15.51 13.84 -34.31
CA LEU A 14 15.68 12.39 -34.44
C LEU A 14 14.34 11.65 -34.55
N MET A 15 13.30 12.12 -33.85
CA MET A 15 11.96 11.56 -33.94
C MET A 15 11.38 11.67 -35.36
N HIS A 16 11.72 12.72 -36.11
CA HIS A 16 11.34 12.85 -37.52
C HIS A 16 12.22 12.04 -38.47
N LYS A 17 13.55 12.10 -38.30
CA LYS A 17 14.50 11.53 -39.27
C LYS A 17 14.67 10.02 -39.17
N ILE A 18 14.47 9.41 -38.00
CA ILE A 18 14.60 7.96 -37.84
C ILE A 18 13.24 7.31 -38.10
N PRO A 19 13.08 6.46 -39.14
CA PRO A 19 11.78 5.90 -39.50
C PRO A 19 11.11 5.09 -38.38
N GLY A 20 11.90 4.46 -37.50
CA GLY A 20 11.38 3.75 -36.33
C GLY A 20 10.79 4.68 -35.28
N LEU A 21 11.41 5.84 -35.04
CA LEU A 21 10.95 6.83 -34.08
C LEU A 21 9.76 7.62 -34.62
N TRP A 22 9.79 7.98 -35.90
CA TRP A 22 8.69 8.68 -36.57
C TRP A 22 7.38 7.92 -36.46
N ARG A 23 7.42 6.58 -36.42
CA ARG A 23 6.21 5.77 -36.25
C ARG A 23 5.44 6.07 -34.96
N PHE A 24 6.14 6.52 -33.92
CA PHE A 24 5.57 6.95 -32.66
C PHE A 24 5.15 8.42 -32.73
N HIS A 25 6.05 9.29 -33.21
CA HIS A 25 5.82 10.73 -33.27
C HIS A 25 4.72 11.15 -34.25
N GLN A 26 4.51 10.41 -35.34
CA GLN A 26 3.42 10.66 -36.30
C GLN A 26 2.02 10.59 -35.65
N ILE A 27 1.86 10.08 -34.42
CA ILE A 27 0.57 10.11 -33.71
C ILE A 27 0.25 11.53 -33.26
N HIS A 28 1.25 12.26 -32.80
CA HIS A 28 1.16 13.68 -32.44
C HIS A 28 0.76 14.51 -33.67
N HIS A 29 1.49 14.33 -34.77
CA HIS A 29 1.21 14.97 -36.07
C HIS A 29 -0.08 14.51 -36.76
N SER A 30 -0.67 13.39 -36.33
CA SER A 30 -1.94 12.91 -36.94
C SER A 30 -3.17 13.72 -36.52
N ASP A 31 -3.00 14.72 -35.64
CA ASP A 31 -4.09 15.59 -35.27
C ASP A 31 -4.52 16.47 -36.44
N MET A 32 -5.81 16.48 -36.72
CA MET A 32 -6.37 17.24 -37.84
C MET A 32 -6.91 18.61 -37.39
N ASP A 33 -6.96 18.84 -36.08
CA ASP A 33 -7.34 20.11 -35.45
C ASP A 33 -6.34 20.41 -34.34
N MET A 34 -5.33 21.24 -34.62
CA MET A 34 -4.31 21.57 -33.64
C MET A 34 -4.88 22.51 -32.56
N ASP A 35 -4.80 22.07 -31.30
CA ASP A 35 -5.04 22.91 -30.13
C ASP A 35 -4.19 22.44 -28.93
N ILE A 36 -4.40 23.04 -27.76
CA ILE A 36 -3.62 22.74 -26.54
C ILE A 36 -3.67 21.24 -26.19
N SER A 37 -4.73 20.52 -26.59
CA SER A 37 -4.82 19.07 -26.36
C SER A 37 -3.84 18.26 -27.21
N THR A 38 -3.41 18.79 -28.37
CA THR A 38 -2.41 18.17 -29.25
C THR A 38 -1.06 18.00 -28.53
N THR A 39 -0.71 18.91 -27.60
CA THR A 39 0.48 18.79 -26.74
C THR A 39 0.50 17.49 -25.94
N PHE A 40 -0.67 16.96 -25.56
CA PHE A 40 -0.79 15.72 -24.77
C PHE A 40 -1.05 14.48 -25.64
N ARG A 41 -1.15 14.65 -26.95
CA ARG A 41 -1.52 13.60 -27.90
C ARG A 41 -0.28 12.84 -28.38
N GLU A 42 0.33 12.06 -27.49
CA GLU A 42 1.58 11.35 -27.78
C GLU A 42 1.47 9.86 -27.48
N HIS A 43 2.31 9.05 -28.11
CA HIS A 43 2.38 7.63 -27.78
C HIS A 43 3.11 7.41 -26.45
N PRO A 44 2.68 6.51 -25.55
CA PRO A 44 3.44 6.21 -24.32
C PRO A 44 4.89 5.78 -24.59
N GLY A 45 5.11 5.04 -25.68
CA GLY A 45 6.45 4.66 -26.15
C GLY A 45 7.33 5.84 -26.54
N GLU A 46 6.75 6.91 -27.10
CA GLU A 46 7.47 8.16 -27.36
C GLU A 46 7.86 8.85 -26.06
N THR A 47 6.94 8.90 -25.09
CA THR A 47 7.21 9.44 -23.75
C THR A 47 8.38 8.71 -23.08
N PHE A 48 8.45 7.39 -23.18
CA PHE A 48 9.59 6.62 -22.65
C PHE A 48 10.91 7.00 -23.33
N ILE A 49 10.91 7.20 -24.65
CA ILE A 49 12.12 7.58 -25.40
C ILE A 49 12.54 9.00 -25.05
N ARG A 50 11.61 9.95 -24.99
CA ARG A 50 11.86 11.35 -24.59
C ARG A 50 12.44 11.43 -23.19
N VAL A 51 11.77 10.81 -22.21
CA VAL A 51 12.22 10.83 -20.81
C VAL A 51 13.58 10.14 -20.67
N GLY A 52 13.80 9.02 -21.35
CA GLY A 52 15.08 8.33 -21.36
C GLY A 52 16.21 9.21 -21.93
N PHE A 53 15.99 9.82 -23.10
CA PHE A 53 16.96 10.70 -23.74
C PHE A 53 17.27 11.94 -22.87
N PHE A 54 16.23 12.62 -22.40
CA PHE A 54 16.36 13.78 -21.51
C PHE A 54 17.10 13.42 -20.21
N THR A 55 16.79 12.26 -19.61
CA THR A 55 17.46 11.77 -18.40
C THR A 55 18.96 11.56 -18.64
N ILE A 56 19.34 10.94 -19.76
CA ILE A 56 20.75 10.77 -20.14
C ILE A 56 21.45 12.13 -20.26
N CYS A 57 20.84 13.11 -20.95
CA CYS A 57 21.38 14.45 -21.08
C CYS A 57 21.52 15.17 -19.73
N VAL A 58 20.53 15.04 -18.83
CA VAL A 58 20.60 15.55 -17.46
C VAL A 58 21.78 14.96 -16.69
N PHE A 59 22.00 13.64 -16.80
CA PHE A 59 23.14 12.97 -16.16
C PHE A 59 24.47 13.45 -16.72
N LEU A 60 24.60 13.55 -18.05
CA LEU A 60 25.83 14.00 -18.71
C LEU A 60 26.17 15.47 -18.38
N LEU A 61 25.15 16.33 -18.27
CA LEU A 61 25.33 17.75 -17.98
C LEU A 61 25.42 18.06 -16.48
N GLY A 62 25.20 17.07 -15.61
CA GLY A 62 25.16 17.28 -14.16
C GLY A 62 24.09 18.28 -13.70
N ALA A 63 22.95 18.33 -14.41
CA ALA A 63 21.94 19.34 -14.15
C ALA A 63 21.27 19.14 -12.76
N SER A 64 21.29 20.18 -11.94
CA SER A 64 20.67 20.13 -10.61
C SER A 64 19.14 19.99 -10.69
N PRO A 65 18.47 19.30 -9.73
CA PRO A 65 17.02 19.05 -9.79
C PRO A 65 16.13 20.30 -9.91
N TRP A 66 16.48 21.40 -9.24
CA TRP A 66 15.69 22.63 -9.34
C TRP A 66 15.73 23.23 -10.76
N MET A 67 16.87 23.10 -11.45
CA MET A 67 17.04 23.56 -12.83
C MET A 67 16.13 22.78 -13.78
N ILE A 68 15.95 21.47 -13.52
CA ILE A 68 15.02 20.62 -14.27
C ILE A 68 13.58 21.10 -14.05
N ILE A 69 13.19 21.39 -12.81
CA ILE A 69 11.83 21.89 -12.51
C ILE A 69 11.56 23.21 -13.22
N VAL A 70 12.49 24.16 -13.15
CA VAL A 70 12.34 25.47 -13.82
C VAL A 70 12.32 25.29 -15.33
N PHE A 71 13.22 24.47 -15.88
CA PHE A 71 13.23 24.16 -17.31
C PHE A 71 11.91 23.54 -17.76
N GLN A 72 11.41 22.52 -17.05
CA GLN A 72 10.15 21.85 -17.36
C GLN A 72 8.95 22.81 -17.32
N LEU A 73 8.95 23.77 -16.39
CA LEU A 73 7.91 24.80 -16.33
C LEU A 73 7.91 25.69 -17.59
N PHE A 74 9.10 26.13 -18.04
CA PHE A 74 9.23 26.91 -19.27
C PHE A 74 8.89 26.09 -20.51
N GLU A 75 9.40 24.87 -20.59
CA GLU A 75 9.13 23.92 -21.67
C GLU A 75 7.63 23.64 -21.81
N SER A 76 6.96 23.25 -20.73
CA SER A 76 5.52 22.98 -20.76
C SER A 76 4.72 24.22 -21.11
N SER A 77 5.11 25.40 -20.62
CA SER A 77 4.43 26.66 -20.98
C SER A 77 4.61 26.99 -22.47
N SER A 78 5.83 26.83 -22.99
CA SER A 78 6.15 27.00 -24.41
C SER A 78 5.34 26.04 -25.28
N ASN A 79 5.33 24.76 -24.93
CA ASN A 79 4.63 23.72 -25.67
C ASN A 79 3.11 23.90 -25.70
N LEU A 80 2.50 24.30 -24.57
CA LEU A 80 1.07 24.60 -24.54
C LEU A 80 0.74 25.83 -25.41
N MET A 81 1.62 26.83 -25.42
CA MET A 81 1.45 28.02 -26.25
C MET A 81 1.61 27.69 -27.74
N SER A 82 2.66 26.96 -28.13
CA SER A 82 2.98 26.63 -29.53
C SER A 82 1.91 25.76 -30.20
N HIS A 83 1.18 24.94 -29.43
CA HIS A 83 0.06 24.15 -29.94
C HIS A 83 -1.30 24.83 -29.79
N SER A 84 -1.36 26.05 -29.25
CA SER A 84 -2.64 26.74 -29.08
C SER A 84 -3.25 27.19 -30.42
N LYS A 85 -4.56 27.45 -30.42
CA LYS A 85 -5.24 28.08 -31.57
C LYS A 85 -4.93 29.58 -31.72
N LEU A 86 -4.12 30.15 -30.82
CA LEU A 86 -3.75 31.56 -30.88
C LEU A 86 -2.83 31.77 -32.07
N LYS A 87 -3.05 32.85 -32.83
CA LYS A 87 -2.17 33.27 -33.91
C LYS A 87 -1.59 34.63 -33.59
N LEU A 88 -0.26 34.73 -33.60
CA LEU A 88 0.42 36.01 -33.45
C LEU A 88 0.27 36.82 -34.74
N PRO A 89 0.04 38.14 -34.66
CA PRO A 89 0.10 39.02 -35.83
C PRO A 89 1.46 38.91 -36.53
N ASP A 90 1.48 38.89 -37.86
CA ASP A 90 2.68 38.64 -38.67
C ASP A 90 3.88 39.54 -38.31
N ARG A 91 3.62 40.80 -37.94
CA ARG A 91 4.67 41.74 -37.52
C ARG A 91 5.35 41.32 -36.22
N ILE A 92 4.59 40.80 -35.26
CA ILE A 92 5.11 40.34 -33.95
C ILE A 92 5.80 38.99 -34.12
N ASP A 93 5.15 38.07 -34.84
CA ASP A 93 5.68 36.74 -35.12
C ASP A 93 7.06 36.80 -35.79
N LYS A 94 7.22 37.69 -36.77
CA LYS A 94 8.50 37.88 -37.48
C LYS A 94 9.70 38.17 -36.55
N PHE A 95 9.48 38.83 -35.41
CA PHE A 95 10.55 39.12 -34.45
C PHE A 95 10.65 38.04 -33.37
N VAL A 96 9.52 37.57 -32.85
CA VAL A 96 9.51 36.56 -31.77
C VAL A 96 10.02 35.22 -32.27
N SER A 97 9.65 34.81 -33.49
CA SER A 97 10.04 33.54 -34.10
C SER A 97 11.53 33.43 -34.43
N LEU A 98 12.32 34.50 -34.26
CA LEU A 98 13.79 34.46 -34.37
C LEU A 98 14.44 33.81 -33.15
N ILE A 99 13.79 33.90 -31.99
CA ILE A 99 14.35 33.45 -30.71
C ILE A 99 13.50 32.35 -30.09
N PHE A 100 12.17 32.48 -30.10
CA PHE A 100 11.25 31.56 -29.47
C PHE A 100 10.38 30.84 -30.50
N VAL A 101 10.00 29.61 -30.20
CA VAL A 101 8.97 28.89 -30.95
C VAL A 101 7.63 29.59 -30.73
N THR A 102 6.93 29.91 -31.82
CA THR A 102 5.62 30.56 -31.79
C THR A 102 4.53 29.60 -32.24
N PRO A 103 3.25 29.87 -31.91
CA PRO A 103 2.13 29.11 -32.46
C PRO A 103 2.14 29.10 -34.00
N ASN A 104 2.59 30.23 -34.59
CA ASN A 104 2.66 30.38 -36.04
C ASN A 104 3.74 29.48 -36.65
N SER A 105 4.95 29.45 -36.09
CA SER A 105 6.06 28.63 -36.60
C SER A 105 5.82 27.14 -36.38
N HIS A 106 5.26 26.77 -35.23
CA HIS A 106 4.97 25.37 -34.88
C HIS A 106 3.79 24.81 -35.66
N SER A 107 2.81 25.63 -36.04
CA SER A 107 1.73 25.21 -36.93
C SER A 107 2.23 24.72 -38.30
N ILE A 108 3.34 25.28 -38.80
CA ILE A 108 3.95 24.87 -40.08
C ILE A 108 4.56 23.48 -39.96
N HIS A 109 5.18 23.18 -38.81
CA HIS A 109 5.71 21.86 -38.48
C HIS A 109 4.62 20.78 -38.48
N HIS A 110 3.41 21.11 -38.04
CA HIS A 110 2.24 20.23 -38.09
C HIS A 110 1.52 20.21 -39.46
N HIS A 111 2.09 20.84 -40.48
CA HIS A 111 1.53 20.77 -41.83
C HIS A 111 1.59 19.35 -42.36
N TYR A 112 0.56 18.93 -43.08
CA TYR A 112 0.37 17.55 -43.44
C TYR A 112 1.35 16.92 -44.43
N LYS A 113 2.16 17.76 -45.08
CA LYS A 113 2.98 17.36 -46.22
C LYS A 113 4.41 17.89 -46.11
N LEU A 114 5.35 17.06 -46.56
CA LEU A 114 6.73 17.46 -46.78
C LEU A 114 6.84 18.56 -47.87
N PRO A 115 7.82 19.47 -47.78
CA PRO A 115 8.89 19.49 -46.76
C PRO A 115 8.48 20.11 -45.42
N TYR A 116 7.33 20.77 -45.33
CA TYR A 116 6.93 21.56 -44.15
C TYR A 116 6.80 20.75 -42.85
N THR A 117 6.31 19.50 -42.93
CA THR A 117 6.26 18.59 -41.77
C THR A 117 7.64 18.37 -41.13
N ASP A 118 8.71 18.49 -41.92
CA ASP A 118 10.10 18.24 -41.54
C ASP A 118 10.90 19.55 -41.37
N THR A 119 10.25 20.57 -40.80
CA THR A 119 10.85 21.89 -40.52
C THR A 119 10.39 22.40 -39.15
N ASN A 120 11.06 23.41 -38.59
CA ASN A 120 10.71 24.06 -37.31
C ASN A 120 10.63 23.09 -36.12
N TYR A 121 11.73 22.38 -35.82
CA TYR A 121 11.84 21.39 -34.74
C TYR A 121 12.08 21.97 -33.33
N GLY A 122 12.29 23.28 -33.20
CA GLY A 122 12.50 23.93 -31.92
C GLY A 122 11.38 23.63 -30.92
N ASP A 123 11.72 23.62 -29.64
CA ASP A 123 10.80 23.29 -28.55
C ASP A 123 10.47 24.53 -27.69
N ILE A 124 11.51 25.17 -27.12
CA ILE A 124 11.39 26.52 -26.53
C ILE A 124 12.03 27.56 -27.45
N LEU A 125 13.28 27.33 -27.86
CA LEU A 125 14.03 28.26 -28.70
C LEU A 125 13.98 27.83 -30.17
N SER A 126 13.60 28.75 -31.05
CA SER A 126 13.66 28.56 -32.50
C SER A 126 15.05 28.84 -33.08
N ILE A 127 15.99 29.32 -32.25
CA ILE A 127 17.37 29.62 -32.66
C ILE A 127 18.03 28.39 -33.30
N TRP A 128 17.73 27.19 -32.79
CA TRP A 128 18.26 25.94 -33.33
C TRP A 128 17.79 25.70 -34.77
N ASP A 129 16.55 26.06 -35.09
CA ASP A 129 16.04 25.91 -36.45
C ASP A 129 16.75 26.81 -37.47
N HIS A 130 17.13 28.02 -37.04
CA HIS A 130 17.92 28.92 -37.88
C HIS A 130 19.36 28.44 -37.99
N LEU A 131 19.95 27.96 -36.89
CA LEU A 131 21.33 27.47 -36.85
C LEU A 131 21.53 26.21 -37.69
N PHE A 132 20.57 25.28 -37.65
CA PHE A 132 20.62 24.01 -38.38
C PHE A 132 19.87 24.05 -39.71
N HIS A 133 19.44 25.23 -40.17
CA HIS A 133 18.75 25.44 -41.45
C HIS A 133 17.47 24.59 -41.62
N THR A 134 16.73 24.38 -40.53
CA THR A 134 15.43 23.71 -40.50
C THR A 134 14.25 24.68 -40.38
N ALA A 135 14.52 26.00 -40.32
CA ALA A 135 13.47 27.02 -40.27
C ALA A 135 12.70 27.16 -41.60
N SER A 136 11.36 27.19 -41.54
CA SER A 136 10.48 27.36 -42.69
C SER A 136 9.33 28.34 -42.43
N LYS A 137 8.78 28.90 -43.52
CA LYS A 137 7.68 29.87 -43.51
C LYS A 137 6.60 29.47 -44.49
N MET A 138 5.34 29.64 -44.08
CA MET A 138 4.15 29.38 -44.88
C MET A 138 3.05 30.37 -44.49
N CYS A 139 2.18 30.72 -45.43
CA CYS A 139 1.00 31.51 -45.11
C CYS A 139 0.06 30.71 -44.20
N GLN A 140 -0.40 31.32 -43.11
CA GLN A 140 -1.26 30.68 -42.10
C GLN A 140 -2.58 30.12 -42.66
N LYS A 141 -3.05 30.62 -43.81
CA LYS A 141 -4.27 30.15 -44.48
C LYS A 141 -4.06 28.87 -45.30
N GLU A 142 -2.81 28.53 -45.59
CA GLU A 142 -2.42 27.36 -46.41
C GLU A 142 -2.12 26.13 -45.55
N ILE A 143 -2.08 26.30 -44.22
CA ILE A 143 -1.76 25.21 -43.30
C ILE A 143 -2.96 24.26 -43.20
N VAL A 144 -2.74 23.02 -43.61
CA VAL A 144 -3.64 21.89 -43.39
C VAL A 144 -2.95 20.94 -42.41
N TYR A 145 -3.60 20.68 -41.27
CA TYR A 145 -3.08 19.82 -40.21
C TYR A 145 -3.32 18.33 -40.50
N GLY A 146 -2.45 17.47 -40.00
CA GLY A 146 -2.55 16.02 -40.10
C GLY A 146 -1.32 15.41 -40.77
N ILE A 147 -1.49 14.26 -41.43
CA ILE A 147 -0.42 13.62 -42.22
C ILE A 147 -1.05 13.08 -43.49
N ASP A 148 -0.48 13.39 -44.64
CA ASP A 148 -0.94 12.97 -45.98
C ASP A 148 -1.25 11.47 -46.11
N THR A 149 -0.49 10.61 -45.43
CA THR A 149 -0.68 9.16 -45.41
C THR A 149 -1.81 8.68 -44.49
N HIS A 150 -2.34 9.53 -43.60
CA HIS A 150 -3.26 9.14 -42.54
C HIS A 150 -4.33 10.21 -42.26
N MET A 151 -4.99 10.73 -43.31
CA MET A 151 -6.04 11.76 -43.25
C MET A 151 -7.46 11.26 -42.87
N ASN A 152 -7.59 10.15 -42.15
CA ASN A 152 -8.91 9.63 -41.78
C ASN A 152 -9.33 10.15 -40.38
N PRO A 153 -10.32 11.06 -40.29
CA PRO A 153 -10.71 11.68 -39.02
C PRO A 153 -11.29 10.67 -38.03
N VAL A 154 -12.05 9.67 -38.51
CA VAL A 154 -12.63 8.61 -37.65
C VAL A 154 -11.53 7.73 -37.05
N TYR A 155 -10.48 7.45 -37.82
CA TYR A 155 -9.33 6.69 -37.35
C TYR A 155 -8.51 7.50 -36.34
N ASN A 156 -8.24 8.76 -36.65
CA ASN A 156 -7.45 9.66 -35.81
C ASN A 156 -8.18 10.11 -34.53
N ALA A 157 -9.51 9.97 -34.45
CA ALA A 157 -10.26 10.17 -33.20
C ALA A 157 -10.23 8.95 -32.26
N ASN A 158 -9.71 7.79 -32.70
CA ASN A 158 -9.78 6.54 -31.94
C ASN A 158 -8.45 6.18 -31.26
N ILE A 159 -8.37 6.40 -29.94
CA ILE A 159 -7.18 6.14 -29.13
C ILE A 159 -6.63 4.70 -29.26
N LYS A 160 -7.50 3.68 -29.38
CA LYS A 160 -7.05 2.28 -29.49
C LYS A 160 -6.33 2.03 -30.82
N LEU A 161 -6.77 2.70 -31.88
CA LEU A 161 -6.18 2.59 -33.20
C LEU A 161 -4.85 3.34 -33.30
N LEU A 162 -4.76 4.50 -32.63
CA LEU A 162 -3.51 5.25 -32.50
C LEU A 162 -2.45 4.46 -31.72
N ILE A 163 -2.78 3.90 -30.54
CA ILE A 163 -1.82 3.10 -29.74
C ILE A 163 -1.25 1.91 -30.52
N LYS A 164 -2.04 1.27 -31.39
CA LYS A 164 -1.56 0.12 -32.19
C LYS A 164 -0.75 0.52 -33.41
N ARG A 165 -0.81 1.79 -33.85
CA ARG A 165 -0.24 2.27 -35.11
C ARG A 165 1.28 2.05 -35.21
N PRO A 166 2.10 2.34 -34.18
CA PRO A 166 3.55 2.20 -34.30
C PRO A 166 4.00 0.75 -34.48
N PHE A 167 3.14 -0.23 -34.20
CA PHE A 167 3.47 -1.66 -34.23
C PHE A 167 2.94 -2.41 -35.46
N ARG A 168 2.17 -1.75 -36.34
CA ARG A 168 1.65 -2.40 -37.57
C ARG A 168 2.74 -2.54 -38.63
N SER A 169 2.97 -3.75 -39.15
CA SER A 169 3.92 -3.93 -40.26
C SER A 169 3.41 -3.22 -41.52
N LYS A 170 4.32 -2.68 -42.34
CA LYS A 170 3.96 -2.20 -43.69
C LYS A 170 3.46 -3.41 -44.48
N LYS A 171 2.17 -3.48 -44.82
CA LYS A 171 1.75 -4.37 -45.92
C LYS A 171 2.42 -3.84 -47.18
N LYS A 172 3.28 -4.64 -47.82
CA LYS A 172 3.74 -4.37 -49.19
C LYS A 172 2.49 -4.24 -50.07
N SER A 173 2.37 -3.15 -50.81
CA SER A 173 1.28 -2.96 -51.77
C SER A 173 1.34 -4.04 -52.83
N ALA A 174 0.42 -5.00 -52.76
CA ALA A 174 0.17 -5.94 -53.86
C ALA A 174 -0.72 -5.24 -54.88
N LEU A 175 -0.09 -4.48 -55.78
CA LEU A 175 -0.70 -3.93 -56.99
C LEU A 175 0.21 -4.34 -58.15
N ALA A 176 0.02 -5.58 -58.62
CA ALA A 176 0.32 -6.07 -59.97
C ALA A 176 0.02 -7.57 -60.06
N LYS A 177 -1.27 -7.92 -60.15
CA LYS A 177 -1.78 -9.01 -60.98
C LYS A 177 -3.25 -8.72 -61.28
N ASN A 178 -3.43 -7.91 -62.33
CA ASN A 178 -4.58 -7.85 -63.23
C ASN A 178 -5.07 -9.29 -63.56
N ALA A 179 -6.32 -9.59 -63.94
CA ALA A 179 -7.53 -8.84 -64.28
C ALA A 179 -8.67 -9.89 -64.40
N VAL A 180 -9.88 -9.40 -64.71
CA VAL A 180 -11.11 -10.13 -65.13
C VAL A 180 -11.94 -10.60 -63.91
N LYS A 181 -13.09 -10.02 -63.55
CA LYS A 181 -14.20 -9.48 -64.36
C LYS A 181 -14.96 -8.41 -63.53
N SER A 182 -15.01 -7.21 -64.10
CA SER A 182 -16.13 -6.24 -64.16
C SER A 182 -17.54 -6.86 -64.04
N SER A 183 -18.65 -6.19 -63.69
CA SER A 183 -19.02 -4.79 -63.42
C SER A 183 -20.54 -4.77 -63.18
N LEU A 184 -20.98 -3.98 -62.18
CA LEU A 184 -22.12 -3.04 -62.19
C LEU A 184 -23.55 -3.46 -62.62
N ILE A 185 -24.51 -2.58 -62.24
CA ILE A 185 -25.96 -2.47 -62.60
C ILE A 185 -26.86 -3.11 -61.53
N LEU A 186 -27.86 -2.47 -60.91
CA LEU A 186 -28.47 -1.14 -61.02
C LEU A 186 -29.53 -1.00 -59.89
N LEU A 187 -29.86 0.26 -59.59
CA LEU A 187 -31.02 0.75 -58.83
C LEU A 187 -32.33 -0.05 -58.98
N PHE A 188 -33.17 -0.12 -57.93
CA PHE A 188 -34.33 0.79 -57.67
C PHE A 188 -35.37 0.17 -56.69
N LEU A 189 -35.85 1.02 -55.77
CA LEU A 189 -37.21 1.13 -55.17
C LEU A 189 -37.93 0.01 -54.35
N ILE A 190 -38.44 0.49 -53.19
CA ILE A 190 -39.81 0.34 -52.64
C ILE A 190 -40.14 -0.78 -51.61
N SER A 191 -40.38 -0.28 -50.38
CA SER A 191 -41.49 -0.54 -49.44
C SER A 191 -41.57 -1.78 -48.53
N VAL A 192 -41.74 -1.42 -47.24
CA VAL A 192 -42.79 -1.85 -46.29
C VAL A 192 -42.59 -3.13 -45.46
N GLN A 193 -42.47 -2.85 -44.15
CA GLN A 193 -43.01 -3.53 -42.95
C GLN A 193 -42.93 -5.05 -42.80
N GLY A 194 -42.47 -5.47 -41.62
CA GLY A 194 -42.77 -6.78 -41.05
C GLY A 194 -42.11 -6.98 -39.69
N LEU A 195 -42.88 -6.78 -38.62
CA LEU A 195 -42.58 -7.31 -37.28
C LEU A 195 -42.38 -8.83 -37.32
N ASN A 196 -41.49 -9.34 -36.46
CA ASN A 196 -41.63 -10.56 -35.64
C ASN A 196 -40.33 -10.69 -34.81
N ALA A 197 -40.29 -10.49 -33.49
CA ALA A 197 -40.99 -11.19 -32.40
C ALA A 197 -40.82 -12.72 -32.42
N GLN A 198 -40.15 -13.20 -31.37
CA GLN A 198 -40.08 -14.58 -30.85
C GLN A 198 -39.40 -15.69 -31.69
N LYS A 199 -38.30 -16.22 -31.13
CA LYS A 199 -38.28 -17.58 -30.53
C LYS A 199 -36.93 -17.88 -29.89
N THR A 200 -36.84 -17.67 -28.58
CA THR A 200 -35.92 -18.38 -27.69
C THR A 200 -36.52 -19.75 -27.40
N SER A 201 -35.86 -20.82 -27.86
CA SER A 201 -36.18 -22.19 -27.46
C SER A 201 -35.37 -22.55 -26.21
N SER A 202 -36.01 -22.44 -25.05
CA SER A 202 -35.62 -23.09 -23.81
C SER A 202 -35.80 -24.60 -23.95
N LYS A 203 -34.74 -25.38 -23.75
CA LYS A 203 -34.84 -26.82 -23.50
C LYS A 203 -34.41 -27.06 -22.05
N LEU A 204 -35.38 -27.56 -21.26
CA LEU A 204 -35.26 -27.90 -19.86
C LEU A 204 -34.26 -29.03 -19.62
N ILE A 205 -33.49 -28.93 -18.55
CA ILE A 205 -33.12 -30.05 -17.68
C ILE A 205 -33.38 -29.59 -16.24
N ALA A 206 -34.14 -30.40 -15.51
CA ALA A 206 -34.54 -30.21 -14.13
C ALA A 206 -33.38 -30.48 -13.17
N ASP A 207 -33.19 -29.64 -12.15
CA ASP A 207 -33.24 -30.08 -10.74
C ASP A 207 -33.08 -28.93 -9.74
N SER A 208 -33.77 -29.07 -8.62
CA SER A 208 -33.75 -28.26 -7.39
C SER A 208 -34.39 -26.86 -7.42
N THR A 209 -35.62 -26.81 -6.95
CA THR A 209 -36.37 -25.62 -6.55
C THR A 209 -35.72 -24.91 -5.36
N VAL A 210 -35.04 -23.79 -5.62
CA VAL A 210 -35.13 -22.59 -4.78
C VAL A 210 -35.39 -21.43 -5.72
N ILE A 211 -36.67 -21.08 -5.88
CA ILE A 211 -37.08 -19.89 -6.64
C ILE A 211 -36.62 -18.68 -5.81
N ALA A 212 -35.42 -18.19 -6.10
CA ALA A 212 -35.04 -16.83 -5.75
C ALA A 212 -35.90 -15.89 -6.61
N THR A 213 -37.07 -15.52 -6.10
CA THR A 213 -37.83 -14.38 -6.64
C THR A 213 -36.93 -13.15 -6.58
N VAL A 214 -36.32 -12.81 -7.72
CA VAL A 214 -35.69 -11.53 -7.97
C VAL A 214 -36.81 -10.48 -8.04
N ARG A 215 -37.27 -10.01 -6.89
CA ARG A 215 -37.92 -8.70 -6.78
C ARG A 215 -36.83 -7.68 -6.48
N LEU A 216 -36.58 -6.80 -7.44
CA LEU A 216 -35.86 -5.55 -7.24
C LEU A 216 -36.59 -4.76 -6.14
N SER A 217 -36.12 -4.83 -4.89
CA SER A 217 -36.60 -3.96 -3.82
C SER A 217 -36.08 -2.54 -4.08
N GLY A 218 -36.87 -1.78 -4.84
CA GLY A 218 -36.64 -0.36 -5.03
C GLY A 218 -36.60 0.33 -3.67
N ARG A 219 -35.53 1.10 -3.46
CA ARG A 219 -35.36 2.04 -2.33
C ARG A 219 -36.70 2.78 -2.10
N SER A 220 -37.36 2.56 -0.96
CA SER A 220 -38.57 3.32 -0.60
C SER A 220 -38.27 4.81 -0.72
N ARG A 221 -39.07 5.55 -1.51
CA ARG A 221 -38.84 6.98 -1.77
C ARG A 221 -39.12 7.87 -0.54
N LYS A 222 -39.69 7.34 0.55
CA LYS A 222 -40.05 8.11 1.75
C LYS A 222 -39.44 7.51 3.01
N ARG A 223 -38.46 8.22 3.59
CA ARG A 223 -37.80 7.86 4.85
C ARG A 223 -38.79 7.91 6.01
N LEU A 224 -38.96 6.80 6.72
CA LEU A 224 -39.69 6.78 7.99
C LEU A 224 -38.83 7.39 9.09
N LYS A 225 -39.41 8.25 9.94
CA LYS A 225 -38.75 8.71 11.17
C LYS A 225 -38.50 7.49 12.08
N LYS A 226 -37.50 7.61 12.97
CA LYS A 226 -37.07 6.57 13.92
C LYS A 226 -38.26 5.87 14.60
N ASP A 227 -39.19 6.65 15.15
CA ASP A 227 -40.32 6.16 15.94
C ASP A 227 -41.42 5.49 15.09
N LEU A 228 -41.40 5.71 13.77
CA LEU A 228 -42.36 5.17 12.80
C LEU A 228 -41.81 3.94 12.06
N ASN A 229 -40.52 3.60 12.20
CA ASN A 229 -39.93 2.46 11.51
C ASN A 229 -40.12 1.18 12.34
N PRO A 230 -40.87 0.15 11.86
CA PRO A 230 -41.10 -1.07 12.62
C PRO A 230 -39.82 -1.87 12.91
N ALA A 231 -38.79 -1.75 12.06
CA ALA A 231 -37.49 -2.38 12.31
C ALA A 231 -36.78 -1.79 13.56
N PHE A 232 -37.06 -0.53 13.92
CA PHE A 232 -36.50 0.11 15.10
C PHE A 232 -36.92 -0.58 16.39
N LYS A 233 -38.21 -0.90 16.55
CA LYS A 233 -38.74 -1.62 17.72
C LYS A 233 -38.13 -3.02 17.89
N ILE A 234 -37.81 -3.68 16.79
CA ILE A 234 -37.14 -5.00 16.82
C ILE A 234 -35.69 -4.82 17.26
N LEU A 235 -34.96 -3.88 16.66
CA LEU A 235 -33.57 -3.61 16.99
C LEU A 235 -33.37 -3.10 18.42
N GLU A 236 -34.32 -2.36 19.00
CA GLU A 236 -34.30 -2.02 20.43
C GLU A 236 -34.23 -3.25 21.33
N LYS A 237 -34.98 -4.30 20.99
CA LYS A 237 -34.95 -5.57 21.72
C LYS A 237 -33.67 -6.36 21.46
N VAL A 238 -33.14 -6.31 20.23
CA VAL A 238 -31.81 -6.86 19.91
C VAL A 238 -30.74 -6.18 20.77
N TRP A 239 -30.80 -4.87 20.96
CA TRP A 239 -29.84 -4.14 21.80
C TRP A 239 -29.99 -4.46 23.29
N ALA A 240 -31.22 -4.64 23.77
CA ALA A 240 -31.48 -5.04 25.15
C ALA A 240 -30.90 -6.43 25.47
N LYS A 241 -30.91 -7.34 24.49
CA LYS A 241 -30.36 -8.70 24.60
C LYS A 241 -28.98 -8.87 23.98
N LYS A 242 -28.31 -7.76 23.64
CA LYS A 242 -27.06 -7.79 22.86
C LYS A 242 -25.97 -8.57 23.58
N ASP A 243 -25.74 -8.32 24.86
CA ASP A 243 -24.64 -8.98 25.58
C ASP A 243 -24.87 -10.49 25.75
N GLU A 244 -26.13 -10.90 25.91
CA GLU A 244 -26.56 -12.29 26.01
C GLU A 244 -26.45 -13.05 24.66
N ASN A 245 -26.69 -12.35 23.55
CA ASN A 245 -26.61 -12.93 22.20
C ASN A 245 -25.23 -12.76 21.53
N LYS A 246 -24.42 -11.82 22.00
CA LYS A 246 -23.06 -11.54 21.49
C LYS A 246 -22.10 -12.67 21.84
N ASN A 247 -22.22 -13.19 23.05
CA ASN A 247 -21.43 -14.30 23.54
C ASN A 247 -22.36 -15.50 23.71
N ILE A 248 -21.88 -16.70 23.43
CA ILE A 248 -22.59 -17.91 23.86
C ILE A 248 -22.62 -17.85 25.39
N SER A 249 -23.81 -17.57 25.94
CA SER A 249 -24.03 -17.41 27.39
C SER A 249 -23.99 -18.77 28.10
N ASN A 250 -22.81 -19.39 28.07
CA ASN A 250 -22.41 -20.58 28.80
C ASN A 250 -21.04 -20.33 29.45
N PRO A 251 -20.82 -20.77 30.70
CA PRO A 251 -19.56 -20.55 31.42
C PRO A 251 -18.37 -21.24 30.76
N PHE A 252 -18.64 -22.33 30.03
CA PHE A 252 -17.68 -23.13 29.26
C PHE A 252 -18.38 -23.72 28.05
N TYR A 253 -17.72 -23.68 26.90
CA TYR A 253 -18.14 -24.38 25.70
C TYR A 253 -16.94 -24.71 24.81
N GLU A 254 -17.06 -25.78 24.04
CA GLU A 254 -16.08 -26.20 23.06
C GLU A 254 -16.77 -26.59 21.75
N PHE A 255 -16.06 -26.48 20.63
CA PHE A 255 -16.58 -26.77 19.29
C PHE A 255 -15.45 -26.99 18.29
N ASP A 256 -15.77 -27.65 17.19
CA ASP A 256 -14.89 -27.82 16.05
C ASP A 256 -15.08 -26.70 15.02
N GLU A 257 -13.98 -26.21 14.44
CA GLU A 257 -13.94 -25.27 13.32
C GLU A 257 -13.20 -25.91 12.15
N PHE A 258 -13.89 -26.10 11.03
CA PHE A 258 -13.27 -26.37 9.74
C PHE A 258 -13.24 -25.11 8.88
N SER A 259 -12.05 -24.63 8.55
CA SER A 259 -11.84 -23.48 7.67
C SER A 259 -11.24 -23.91 6.34
N SER A 260 -11.81 -23.43 5.23
CA SER A 260 -11.28 -23.53 3.87
C SER A 260 -11.07 -22.13 3.31
N THR A 261 -9.85 -21.78 2.92
CA THR A 261 -9.51 -20.49 2.29
C THR A 261 -8.92 -20.73 0.91
N GLU A 262 -9.56 -20.16 -0.10
CA GLU A 262 -9.15 -20.19 -1.50
C GLU A 262 -8.67 -18.80 -1.92
N ILE A 263 -7.54 -18.75 -2.62
CA ILE A 263 -6.97 -17.51 -3.14
C ILE A 263 -6.61 -17.73 -4.61
N GLY A 264 -6.99 -16.78 -5.47
CA GLY A 264 -6.72 -16.90 -6.90
C GLY A 264 -6.83 -15.61 -7.68
N LEU A 265 -6.75 -15.77 -9.00
CA LEU A 265 -6.87 -14.72 -10.00
C LEU A 265 -8.31 -14.70 -10.54
N ASN A 266 -8.99 -13.55 -10.47
CA ASN A 266 -10.36 -13.38 -10.97
C ASN A 266 -10.36 -12.82 -12.39
N GLY A 267 -11.29 -13.28 -13.23
CA GLY A 267 -11.62 -12.70 -14.53
C GLY A 267 -10.50 -12.80 -15.59
N MET A 268 -9.81 -13.94 -15.65
CA MET A 268 -8.76 -14.22 -16.62
C MET A 268 -9.33 -14.66 -17.97
N ASN A 269 -8.84 -14.08 -19.06
CA ASN A 269 -9.35 -14.41 -20.39
C ASN A 269 -8.90 -15.82 -20.84
N LYS A 270 -9.66 -16.41 -21.78
CA LYS A 270 -9.40 -17.75 -22.35
C LYS A 270 -7.94 -17.99 -22.75
N ASP A 271 -7.26 -17.04 -23.39
CA ASP A 271 -5.85 -17.18 -23.79
C ASP A 271 -4.90 -17.35 -22.60
N PHE A 272 -5.13 -16.58 -21.53
CA PHE A 272 -4.36 -16.70 -20.30
C PHE A 272 -4.63 -18.05 -19.64
N THR A 273 -5.91 -18.44 -19.53
CA THR A 273 -6.33 -19.71 -18.94
C THR A 273 -5.74 -20.91 -19.70
N LYS A 274 -5.74 -20.86 -21.04
CA LYS A 274 -5.04 -21.84 -21.89
C LYS A 274 -3.53 -21.87 -21.63
N ALA A 275 -2.89 -20.73 -21.44
CA ALA A 275 -1.46 -20.69 -21.12
C ALA A 275 -1.14 -21.28 -19.74
N VAL A 276 -2.06 -21.16 -18.78
CA VAL A 276 -1.92 -21.74 -17.43
C VAL A 276 -2.07 -23.26 -17.47
N PHE A 277 -3.17 -23.77 -18.04
CA PHE A 277 -3.52 -25.20 -18.02
C PHE A 277 -2.98 -26.01 -19.21
N LYS A 278 -2.46 -25.34 -20.25
CA LYS A 278 -1.90 -25.94 -21.47
C LYS A 278 -2.82 -27.04 -22.03
N ASN A 279 -2.28 -28.24 -22.25
CA ASN A 279 -2.97 -29.39 -22.85
C ASN A 279 -4.12 -29.92 -21.99
N LYS A 280 -4.23 -29.51 -20.72
CA LYS A 280 -5.33 -29.92 -19.82
C LYS A 280 -6.51 -28.97 -19.85
N PHE A 281 -6.40 -27.82 -20.54
CA PHE A 281 -7.46 -26.81 -20.58
C PHE A 281 -8.80 -27.40 -21.05
N ASP A 282 -8.81 -28.16 -22.15
CA ASP A 282 -10.05 -28.68 -22.72
C ASP A 282 -10.72 -29.73 -21.81
N SER A 283 -9.94 -30.54 -21.08
CA SER A 283 -10.45 -31.49 -20.07
C SER A 283 -11.04 -30.76 -18.87
N ILE A 284 -10.32 -29.76 -18.33
CA ILE A 284 -10.76 -28.99 -17.16
C ILE A 284 -12.00 -28.15 -17.50
N ALA A 285 -12.06 -27.59 -18.71
CA ALA A 285 -13.21 -26.85 -19.19
C ALA A 285 -14.44 -27.76 -19.46
N ALA A 286 -14.23 -28.99 -19.93
CA ALA A 286 -15.31 -29.95 -20.18
C ALA A 286 -15.97 -30.47 -18.90
N GLU A 287 -15.23 -30.51 -17.78
CA GLU A 287 -15.77 -30.92 -16.47
C GLU A 287 -16.52 -29.77 -15.75
N ASP A 288 -16.69 -28.61 -16.40
CA ASP A 288 -17.19 -27.35 -15.80
C ASP A 288 -16.43 -26.96 -14.52
N ILE A 289 -15.15 -27.37 -14.47
CA ILE A 289 -14.02 -27.08 -13.56
C ILE A 289 -13.93 -25.67 -12.97
N LEU A 290 -14.01 -24.73 -13.91
CA LEU A 290 -13.57 -23.36 -13.75
C LEU A 290 -14.80 -22.48 -13.55
N THR A 291 -14.79 -21.72 -12.47
CA THR A 291 -15.76 -20.65 -12.24
C THR A 291 -15.40 -19.43 -13.10
N GLY A 292 -16.36 -18.55 -13.36
CA GLY A 292 -16.13 -17.37 -14.20
C GLY A 292 -17.41 -16.71 -14.69
N THR A 293 -17.25 -15.58 -15.39
CA THR A 293 -18.36 -14.85 -16.01
C THR A 293 -18.13 -14.70 -17.52
N GLY A 294 -19.01 -15.28 -18.33
CA GLY A 294 -18.91 -15.22 -19.80
C GLY A 294 -17.68 -15.96 -20.31
N GLU A 295 -16.75 -15.25 -20.96
CA GLU A 295 -15.49 -15.81 -21.51
C GLU A 295 -14.28 -15.67 -20.57
N ASN A 296 -14.50 -15.19 -19.34
CA ASN A 296 -13.46 -14.99 -18.33
C ASN A 296 -13.58 -16.02 -17.21
N PHE A 297 -12.43 -16.51 -16.75
CA PHE A 297 -12.29 -17.63 -15.81
C PHE A 297 -11.57 -17.19 -14.53
N ASP A 298 -11.94 -17.80 -13.43
CA ASP A 298 -11.27 -17.69 -12.14
C ASP A 298 -10.27 -18.83 -12.00
N ILE A 299 -9.05 -18.47 -11.64
CA ILE A 299 -7.90 -19.38 -11.59
C ILE A 299 -7.41 -19.44 -10.15
N PRO A 300 -7.74 -20.51 -9.41
CA PRO A 300 -7.33 -20.66 -8.02
C PRO A 300 -5.85 -21.03 -7.96
N VAL A 301 -5.10 -20.29 -7.16
CA VAL A 301 -3.64 -20.41 -7.04
C VAL A 301 -3.23 -21.12 -5.75
N GLU A 302 -4.07 -21.01 -4.72
CA GLU A 302 -3.80 -21.52 -3.39
C GLU A 302 -5.08 -21.98 -2.68
N LEU A 303 -4.97 -23.05 -1.89
CA LEU A 303 -6.00 -23.58 -1.02
C LEU A 303 -5.39 -23.94 0.33
N LEU A 304 -5.87 -23.29 1.38
CA LEU A 304 -5.53 -23.57 2.78
C LEU A 304 -6.73 -24.18 3.50
N GLN A 305 -6.49 -25.31 4.17
CA GLN A 305 -7.49 -25.98 5.00
C GLN A 305 -6.97 -26.16 6.42
N THR A 306 -7.78 -25.82 7.42
CA THR A 306 -7.47 -26.04 8.82
C THR A 306 -8.66 -26.63 9.56
N PHE A 307 -8.41 -27.68 10.35
CA PHE A 307 -9.36 -28.20 11.32
C PHE A 307 -8.87 -27.88 12.72
N LYS A 308 -9.68 -27.18 13.50
CA LYS A 308 -9.35 -26.74 14.85
C LYS A 308 -10.43 -27.15 15.84
N HIS A 309 -10.03 -27.39 17.07
CA HIS A 309 -10.94 -27.54 18.19
C HIS A 309 -10.74 -26.40 19.18
N HIS A 310 -11.81 -25.72 19.52
CA HIS A 310 -11.81 -24.53 20.37
C HIS A 310 -12.33 -24.86 21.75
N PHE A 311 -11.63 -24.41 22.79
CA PHE A 311 -12.08 -24.44 24.18
C PHE A 311 -12.22 -23.00 24.67
N ILE A 312 -13.43 -22.59 25.06
CA ILE A 312 -13.71 -21.22 25.47
C ILE A 312 -14.31 -21.21 26.87
N SER A 313 -13.74 -20.38 27.74
CA SER A 313 -14.30 -20.04 29.05
C SER A 313 -14.47 -18.53 29.18
N PRO A 314 -15.67 -18.00 28.92
CA PRO A 314 -15.96 -16.59 29.16
C PRO A 314 -15.79 -16.21 30.64
N LYS A 315 -16.14 -17.13 31.56
CA LYS A 315 -16.02 -16.91 33.01
C LYS A 315 -14.57 -16.70 33.46
N LEU A 316 -13.62 -17.43 32.88
CA LEU A 316 -12.19 -17.29 33.18
C LEU A 316 -11.48 -16.28 32.28
N ASN A 317 -12.18 -15.73 31.28
CA ASN A 317 -11.60 -14.94 30.19
C ASN A 317 -10.41 -15.68 29.53
N GLN A 318 -10.60 -16.97 29.25
CA GLN A 318 -9.60 -17.85 28.63
C GLN A 318 -10.16 -18.50 27.36
N GLU A 319 -9.28 -18.66 26.37
CA GLU A 319 -9.54 -19.38 25.14
C GLU A 319 -8.31 -20.22 24.81
N LYS A 320 -8.51 -21.45 24.35
CA LYS A 320 -7.46 -22.29 23.79
C LYS A 320 -7.95 -22.89 22.48
N THR A 321 -7.15 -22.75 21.44
CA THR A 321 -7.39 -23.39 20.15
C THR A 321 -6.36 -24.50 19.96
N GLN A 322 -6.80 -25.69 19.54
CA GLN A 322 -5.91 -26.79 19.14
C GLN A 322 -6.06 -27.02 17.65
N ILE A 323 -4.94 -27.01 16.91
CA ILE A 323 -4.94 -27.34 15.48
C ILE A 323 -4.80 -28.85 15.36
N LEU A 324 -5.88 -29.51 14.94
CA LEU A 324 -5.89 -30.97 14.75
C LEU A 324 -5.44 -31.34 13.33
N GLY A 325 -5.63 -30.46 12.35
CA GLY A 325 -5.15 -30.69 10.99
C GLY A 325 -4.88 -29.38 10.24
N LYS A 326 -3.82 -29.35 9.44
CA LYS A 326 -3.55 -28.28 8.47
C LYS A 326 -3.08 -28.88 7.15
N LYS A 327 -3.66 -28.42 6.03
CA LYS A 327 -3.24 -28.76 4.67
C LYS A 327 -3.11 -27.49 3.85
N ASP A 328 -1.97 -27.34 3.19
CA ASP A 328 -1.62 -26.16 2.40
C ASP A 328 -1.18 -26.63 1.00
N ILE A 329 -1.82 -26.09 -0.03
CA ILE A 329 -1.69 -26.53 -1.42
C ILE A 329 -1.62 -25.29 -2.29
N GLY A 330 -0.60 -25.16 -3.12
CA GLY A 330 -0.49 -24.02 -4.03
C GLY A 330 0.90 -23.39 -4.04
N VAL A 331 0.93 -22.11 -4.38
CA VAL A 331 2.15 -21.29 -4.26
C VAL A 331 2.38 -20.97 -2.77
N PRO A 332 3.62 -21.05 -2.25
CA PRO A 332 3.89 -20.82 -0.83
C PRO A 332 3.35 -19.48 -0.30
N GLN A 333 2.74 -19.51 0.89
CA GLN A 333 2.06 -18.42 1.60
C GLN A 333 2.90 -17.19 1.98
N ASP A 334 4.20 -17.18 1.66
CA ASP A 334 5.13 -16.17 2.18
C ASP A 334 4.93 -14.75 1.59
N LEU A 335 3.87 -14.54 0.82
CA LEU A 335 3.42 -13.26 0.28
C LEU A 335 2.64 -12.47 1.33
N LYS A 336 3.25 -11.44 1.95
CA LYS A 336 2.54 -10.52 2.87
C LYS A 336 1.26 -9.95 2.28
N LEU A 337 1.18 -9.78 0.95
CA LEU A 337 -0.04 -9.34 0.27
C LEU A 337 -1.22 -10.28 0.51
N PHE A 338 -1.04 -11.60 0.39
CA PHE A 338 -2.12 -12.56 0.56
C PHE A 338 -2.52 -12.73 2.02
N GLU A 339 -1.55 -12.74 2.93
CA GLU A 339 -1.82 -12.71 4.37
C GLU A 339 -2.64 -11.47 4.75
N ARG A 340 -2.31 -10.28 4.23
CA ARG A 340 -3.09 -9.05 4.45
C ARG A 340 -4.54 -9.18 3.99
N LEU A 341 -4.78 -9.86 2.86
CA LEU A 341 -6.12 -10.09 2.33
C LEU A 341 -6.89 -11.12 3.16
N GLN A 342 -6.26 -12.20 3.60
CA GLN A 342 -6.89 -13.21 4.44
C GLN A 342 -7.29 -12.66 5.82
N VAL A 343 -6.41 -11.85 6.42
CA VAL A 343 -6.61 -11.22 7.73
C VAL A 343 -7.76 -10.22 7.73
N ALA A 344 -7.98 -9.54 6.61
CA ALA A 344 -9.09 -8.61 6.44
C ALA A 344 -10.46 -9.20 6.81
N PHE A 345 -10.58 -10.52 6.74
CA PHE A 345 -11.82 -11.26 6.92
C PHE A 345 -11.90 -12.02 8.25
N LYS A 346 -10.94 -11.91 9.17
CA LYS A 346 -10.96 -12.69 10.42
C LYS A 346 -11.86 -12.05 11.48
N ASN A 347 -12.72 -12.87 12.11
CA ASN A 347 -13.50 -12.54 13.33
C ASN A 347 -14.50 -11.38 13.19
N ILE A 348 -15.28 -11.35 12.11
CA ILE A 348 -16.41 -10.43 12.00
C ILE A 348 -17.50 -10.86 12.98
N ASN A 349 -17.69 -10.07 14.05
CA ASN A 349 -18.82 -10.21 14.95
C ASN A 349 -19.82 -9.06 14.70
N PRO A 350 -20.97 -9.33 14.06
CA PRO A 350 -21.98 -8.33 13.78
C PRO A 350 -22.56 -7.65 15.03
N TYR A 351 -22.50 -8.28 16.20
CA TYR A 351 -22.99 -7.66 17.44
C TYR A 351 -22.09 -6.55 17.97
N GLU A 352 -20.85 -6.41 17.48
CA GLU A 352 -20.01 -5.27 17.84
C GLU A 352 -20.61 -3.95 17.33
N GLU A 353 -20.29 -2.83 18.00
CA GLU A 353 -20.74 -1.51 17.52
C GLU A 353 -20.16 -1.20 16.12
N ASN A 354 -18.93 -1.68 15.91
CA ASN A 354 -18.05 -1.32 14.82
C ASN A 354 -17.32 -2.59 14.31
N ILE A 355 -17.34 -2.80 13.01
CA ILE A 355 -16.67 -3.89 12.31
C ILE A 355 -15.46 -3.30 11.60
N VAL A 356 -14.26 -3.68 12.03
CA VAL A 356 -13.02 -3.21 11.42
C VAL A 356 -12.61 -4.17 10.30
N LEU A 357 -12.65 -3.71 9.05
CA LEU A 357 -12.18 -4.44 7.88
C LEU A 357 -11.09 -3.61 7.18
N LEU A 358 -9.93 -4.23 6.90
CA LEU A 358 -8.83 -3.56 6.18
C LEU A 358 -8.40 -2.21 6.82
N ASN A 359 -8.38 -2.15 8.16
CA ASN A 359 -8.16 -0.91 8.95
C ASN A 359 -9.17 0.21 8.73
N LYS A 360 -10.32 -0.11 8.13
CA LYS A 360 -11.45 0.80 7.99
C LYS A 360 -12.55 0.39 8.95
N ASN A 361 -13.13 1.39 9.57
CA ASN A 361 -14.21 1.18 10.50
C ASN A 361 -15.56 1.22 9.77
N PHE A 362 -16.34 0.16 9.91
CA PHE A 362 -17.70 0.06 9.38
C PHE A 362 -18.67 -0.03 10.55
N VAL A 363 -19.68 0.83 10.59
CA VAL A 363 -20.73 0.75 11.61
C VAL A 363 -21.51 -0.54 11.39
N SER A 364 -21.72 -1.35 12.43
CA SER A 364 -22.55 -2.55 12.29
C SER A 364 -24.02 -2.18 12.02
N PRO A 365 -24.73 -2.87 11.10
CA PRO A 365 -26.13 -2.58 10.83
C PRO A 365 -27.07 -3.00 11.98
N ILE A 366 -26.62 -3.77 12.97
CA ILE A 366 -27.45 -4.12 14.13
C ILE A 366 -27.02 -3.37 15.40
N SER A 367 -26.07 -2.45 15.30
CA SER A 367 -25.63 -1.63 16.44
C SER A 367 -26.57 -0.46 16.72
N LYS A 368 -26.40 0.18 17.88
CA LYS A 368 -27.19 1.39 18.24
C LYS A 368 -26.91 2.54 17.27
N GLU A 369 -25.65 2.68 16.86
CA GLU A 369 -25.23 3.69 15.89
C GLU A 369 -25.70 3.38 14.45
N GLY A 370 -26.02 2.11 14.15
CA GLY A 370 -26.49 1.65 12.85
C GLY A 370 -27.67 2.46 12.30
N PHE A 371 -28.63 2.85 13.15
CA PHE A 371 -29.74 3.71 12.74
C PHE A 371 -29.34 5.07 12.21
N GLY A 372 -28.18 5.60 12.62
CA GLY A 372 -27.62 6.84 12.09
C GLY A 372 -26.97 6.69 10.72
N THR A 373 -26.64 5.46 10.32
CA THR A 373 -25.83 5.12 9.13
C THR A 373 -26.66 4.46 8.03
N TYR A 374 -27.66 3.67 8.40
CA TYR A 374 -28.46 2.85 7.49
C TYR A 374 -29.94 3.25 7.46
N ASP A 375 -30.57 2.97 6.33
CA ASP A 375 -32.03 2.90 6.19
C ASP A 375 -32.45 1.42 6.29
N TYR A 376 -33.54 1.15 7.03
CA TYR A 376 -34.03 -0.21 7.31
C TYR A 376 -35.43 -0.42 6.73
N VAL A 377 -35.65 -1.59 6.14
CA VAL A 377 -36.94 -2.02 5.59
C VAL A 377 -37.26 -3.41 6.11
N LEU A 378 -38.32 -3.51 6.94
CA LEU A 378 -38.86 -4.79 7.38
C LEU A 378 -39.59 -5.45 6.19
N LYS A 379 -39.18 -6.67 5.83
CA LYS A 379 -39.86 -7.55 4.87
C LYS A 379 -40.85 -8.47 5.59
N ASP A 380 -41.68 -9.18 4.82
CA ASP A 380 -42.58 -10.20 5.36
C ASP A 380 -41.82 -11.17 6.27
N SER A 381 -42.41 -11.43 7.44
CA SER A 381 -41.86 -12.36 8.42
C SER A 381 -42.16 -13.79 8.00
N LEU A 382 -41.15 -14.66 8.06
CA LEU A 382 -41.37 -16.10 7.89
C LEU A 382 -41.92 -16.65 9.21
N LYS A 383 -43.15 -17.16 9.19
CA LYS A 383 -43.70 -17.95 10.30
C LYS A 383 -43.38 -19.41 10.07
N THR A 384 -42.62 -20.00 10.97
CA THR A 384 -42.59 -21.46 11.15
C THR A 384 -43.62 -21.82 12.21
N ASP A 385 -43.93 -23.12 12.38
CA ASP A 385 -44.91 -23.58 13.36
C ASP A 385 -44.58 -23.16 14.81
N ASN A 386 -43.31 -22.84 15.09
CA ASN A 386 -42.81 -22.53 16.45
C ASN A 386 -42.25 -21.11 16.63
N GLU A 387 -41.88 -20.38 15.57
CA GLU A 387 -41.30 -19.04 15.70
C GLU A 387 -41.59 -18.10 14.52
N THR A 388 -41.54 -16.80 14.77
CA THR A 388 -41.58 -15.77 13.73
C THR A 388 -40.17 -15.25 13.48
N ILE A 389 -39.68 -15.36 12.25
CA ILE A 389 -38.38 -14.82 11.85
C ILE A 389 -38.61 -13.50 11.12
N TYR A 390 -38.14 -12.40 11.71
CA TYR A 390 -38.18 -11.08 11.10
C TYR A 390 -37.05 -10.96 10.08
N SER A 391 -37.35 -10.62 8.82
CA SER A 391 -36.35 -10.32 7.80
C SER A 391 -36.26 -8.82 7.58
N ILE A 392 -35.08 -8.23 7.78
CA ILE A 392 -34.86 -6.79 7.64
C ILE A 392 -33.77 -6.55 6.60
N ASP A 393 -34.11 -5.84 5.54
CA ASP A 393 -33.15 -5.29 4.60
C ASP A 393 -32.59 -3.98 5.15
N TYR A 394 -31.32 -3.70 4.86
CA TYR A 394 -30.69 -2.44 5.23
C TYR A 394 -29.73 -1.95 4.13
N PHE A 395 -29.62 -0.62 4.00
CA PHE A 395 -28.79 0.03 3.00
C PHE A 395 -28.13 1.27 3.60
N PRO A 396 -26.88 1.61 3.22
CA PRO A 396 -26.25 2.83 3.72
C PRO A 396 -26.99 4.04 3.17
N ARG A 397 -27.15 5.06 4.01
CA ARG A 397 -27.85 6.31 3.64
C ARG A 397 -27.20 6.97 2.44
N GLU A 398 -25.86 6.96 2.39
CA GLU A 398 -25.07 7.44 1.28
C GLU A 398 -24.26 6.28 0.66
N GLY A 399 -24.38 6.07 -0.66
CA GLY A 399 -23.78 4.91 -1.33
C GLY A 399 -22.24 4.94 -1.41
N ARG A 400 -21.59 6.01 -0.95
CA ARG A 400 -20.13 6.21 -0.96
C ARG A 400 -19.49 6.14 0.43
N GLU A 401 -20.29 6.18 1.50
CA GLU A 401 -19.80 6.04 2.87
C GLU A 401 -19.30 4.61 3.14
N LEU A 402 -18.44 4.47 4.15
CA LEU A 402 -17.99 3.17 4.65
C LEU A 402 -19.14 2.53 5.45
N GLY A 403 -19.96 1.74 4.75
CA GLY A 403 -21.07 1.00 5.34
C GLY A 403 -21.40 -0.23 4.51
N PHE A 404 -22.27 -1.08 5.04
CA PHE A 404 -22.75 -2.28 4.36
C PHE A 404 -24.16 -2.10 3.79
N ARG A 405 -24.51 -2.94 2.82
CA ARG A 405 -25.87 -3.23 2.38
C ARG A 405 -26.12 -4.73 2.55
N GLY A 406 -27.35 -5.12 2.77
CA GLY A 406 -27.70 -6.53 2.83
C GLY A 406 -29.01 -6.74 3.56
N ASN A 407 -29.12 -7.91 4.19
CA ASN A 407 -30.24 -8.24 5.05
C ASN A 407 -29.76 -9.01 6.28
N PHE A 408 -30.58 -9.01 7.31
CA PHE A 408 -30.43 -9.89 8.46
C PHE A 408 -31.78 -10.45 8.89
N LYS A 409 -31.73 -11.60 9.57
CA LYS A 409 -32.88 -12.30 10.10
C LYS A 409 -32.77 -12.38 11.62
N ILE A 410 -33.85 -12.05 12.32
CA ILE A 410 -33.94 -12.04 13.80
C ILE A 410 -35.04 -12.99 14.25
N SER A 411 -34.77 -13.84 15.24
CA SER A 411 -35.79 -14.69 15.88
C SER A 411 -36.68 -13.85 16.80
N SER A 412 -38.00 -14.09 16.78
CA SER A 412 -38.95 -13.40 17.65
C SER A 412 -38.86 -13.80 19.12
N ILE A 413 -38.24 -14.94 19.43
CA ILE A 413 -38.19 -15.51 20.79
C ILE A 413 -37.11 -14.82 21.62
N ASN A 414 -35.87 -14.90 21.16
CA ASN A 414 -34.69 -14.39 21.88
C ASN A 414 -34.07 -13.14 21.23
N TYR A 415 -34.64 -12.63 20.13
CA TYR A 415 -34.09 -11.50 19.38
C TYR A 415 -32.63 -11.70 18.96
N ALA A 416 -32.22 -12.95 18.76
CA ALA A 416 -30.91 -13.30 18.26
C ALA A 416 -30.89 -13.29 16.72
N LEU A 417 -29.71 -13.06 16.16
CA LEU A 417 -29.41 -13.26 14.74
C LEU A 417 -29.59 -14.74 14.37
N VAL A 418 -30.39 -14.96 13.33
CA VAL A 418 -30.48 -16.24 12.61
C VAL A 418 -29.50 -16.23 11.44
N SER A 419 -29.44 -15.11 10.72
CA SER A 419 -28.43 -14.89 9.68
C SER A 419 -28.22 -13.40 9.41
N ILE A 420 -27.07 -13.07 8.86
CA ILE A 420 -26.76 -11.72 8.38
C ILE A 420 -25.85 -11.76 7.18
N GLN A 421 -26.13 -10.89 6.22
CA GLN A 421 -25.30 -10.64 5.05
C GLN A 421 -24.82 -9.19 5.08
N LEU A 422 -23.50 -9.00 5.01
CA LEU A 422 -22.81 -7.73 4.94
C LEU A 422 -22.11 -7.62 3.57
N LYS A 423 -22.71 -6.87 2.64
CA LYS A 423 -22.09 -6.55 1.34
C LYS A 423 -21.62 -5.12 1.30
N THR A 424 -20.49 -4.88 0.68
CA THR A 424 -20.06 -3.51 0.41
C THR A 424 -20.84 -2.92 -0.79
N PRO A 425 -21.14 -1.60 -0.78
CA PRO A 425 -21.65 -0.91 -1.95
C PRO A 425 -20.62 -0.89 -3.07
N HIS A 426 -21.05 -1.11 -4.31
CA HIS A 426 -20.14 -1.19 -5.46
C HIS A 426 -19.31 0.12 -5.67
N ASN A 427 -19.90 1.26 -5.34
CA ASN A 427 -19.27 2.59 -5.46
C ASN A 427 -18.53 3.07 -4.21
N MET A 428 -18.38 2.22 -3.19
CA MET A 428 -17.73 2.58 -1.93
C MET A 428 -16.29 3.05 -2.15
N ASN A 429 -15.89 4.08 -1.41
CA ASN A 429 -14.55 4.64 -1.47
C ASN A 429 -13.53 3.79 -0.68
N LEU A 430 -13.24 2.59 -1.17
CA LEU A 430 -12.23 1.68 -0.62
C LEU A 430 -11.28 1.23 -1.73
N ASN A 431 -9.97 1.31 -1.46
CA ASN A 431 -8.93 0.99 -2.42
C ASN A 431 -8.82 -0.50 -2.62
N PHE A 432 -8.40 -0.91 -3.82
CA PHE A 432 -8.19 -2.31 -4.21
C PHE A 432 -9.38 -3.25 -4.06
N VAL A 433 -10.48 -2.85 -3.42
CA VAL A 433 -11.66 -3.68 -3.17
C VAL A 433 -12.73 -3.38 -4.21
N LYS A 434 -13.11 -4.40 -4.99
CA LYS A 434 -14.25 -4.32 -5.90
C LYS A 434 -15.53 -4.66 -5.16
N ASP A 435 -15.57 -5.85 -4.55
CA ASP A 435 -16.69 -6.38 -3.80
C ASP A 435 -16.18 -7.13 -2.56
N LEU A 436 -16.86 -6.93 -1.43
CA LEU A 436 -16.75 -7.75 -0.24
C LEU A 436 -18.15 -8.20 0.12
N ASP A 437 -18.31 -9.50 0.35
CA ASP A 437 -19.53 -10.15 0.79
C ASP A 437 -19.18 -11.04 1.98
N PHE A 438 -19.84 -10.81 3.09
CA PHE A 438 -19.74 -11.65 4.26
C PHE A 438 -21.13 -12.13 4.64
N SER A 439 -21.30 -13.42 4.84
CA SER A 439 -22.52 -14.00 5.39
C SER A 439 -22.20 -14.84 6.60
N LYS A 440 -23.01 -14.69 7.65
CA LYS A 440 -22.95 -15.52 8.85
C LYS A 440 -24.31 -16.14 9.12
N THR A 441 -24.33 -17.45 9.37
CA THR A 441 -25.53 -18.20 9.77
C THR A 441 -25.38 -18.74 11.18
N TYR A 442 -26.51 -18.90 11.85
CA TYR A 442 -26.62 -19.44 13.18
C TYR A 442 -27.64 -20.58 13.19
N VAL A 443 -27.36 -21.60 13.98
CA VAL A 443 -28.24 -22.74 14.21
C VAL A 443 -28.66 -22.78 15.68
N LEU A 444 -29.86 -23.30 15.94
CA LEU A 444 -30.33 -23.56 17.30
C LEU A 444 -29.58 -24.75 17.89
N ASP A 445 -29.01 -24.58 19.08
CA ASP A 445 -28.44 -25.65 19.87
C ASP A 445 -29.52 -26.43 20.66
N SER A 446 -29.09 -27.47 21.37
CA SER A 446 -29.96 -28.29 22.24
C SER A 446 -30.60 -27.53 23.41
N ASN A 447 -30.14 -26.31 23.71
CA ASN A 447 -30.64 -25.43 24.78
C ASN A 447 -31.46 -24.26 24.23
N ASN A 448 -31.91 -24.31 22.96
CA ASN A 448 -32.63 -23.24 22.27
C ASN A 448 -31.87 -21.90 22.18
N LYS A 449 -30.54 -21.95 22.09
CA LYS A 449 -29.68 -20.79 21.85
C LYS A 449 -29.09 -20.85 20.44
N TYR A 450 -28.99 -19.69 19.79
CA TYR A 450 -28.35 -19.59 18.49
C TYR A 450 -26.83 -19.58 18.63
N VAL A 451 -26.17 -20.59 18.07
CA VAL A 451 -24.72 -20.68 17.95
C VAL A 451 -24.28 -20.52 16.49
N PRO A 452 -23.08 -19.99 16.21
CA PRO A 452 -22.57 -19.90 14.85
C PRO A 452 -22.58 -21.26 14.15
N GLU A 453 -23.02 -21.30 12.91
CA GLU A 453 -23.02 -22.51 12.09
C GLU A 453 -22.00 -22.38 10.96
N SER A 454 -22.03 -21.25 10.24
CA SER A 454 -21.08 -21.00 9.17
C SER A 454 -20.74 -19.51 9.01
N ASN A 455 -19.54 -19.23 8.55
CA ASN A 455 -19.14 -17.94 8.01
C ASN A 455 -18.67 -18.13 6.57
N ASN A 456 -19.20 -17.34 5.63
CA ASN A 456 -18.68 -17.27 4.27
C ASN A 456 -18.19 -15.85 3.99
N TYR A 457 -16.97 -15.75 3.51
CA TYR A 457 -16.33 -14.51 3.10
C TYR A 457 -15.98 -14.63 1.62
N ASN A 458 -16.34 -13.61 0.85
CA ASN A 458 -15.96 -13.48 -0.54
C ASN A 458 -15.45 -12.07 -0.78
N GLY A 459 -14.20 -11.96 -1.19
CA GLY A 459 -13.54 -10.70 -1.49
C GLY A 459 -12.98 -10.70 -2.89
N ILE A 460 -13.38 -9.73 -3.71
CA ILE A 460 -12.78 -9.48 -5.02
C ILE A 460 -11.97 -8.20 -4.95
N PHE A 461 -10.69 -8.32 -5.28
CA PHE A 461 -9.71 -7.25 -5.23
C PHE A 461 -9.20 -6.90 -6.63
N THR A 462 -9.15 -5.62 -6.98
CA THR A 462 -8.74 -5.15 -8.31
C THR A 462 -7.69 -4.05 -8.21
N ILE A 463 -6.58 -4.22 -8.93
CA ILE A 463 -5.44 -3.30 -8.86
C ILE A 463 -5.73 -1.99 -9.62
N LEU A 464 -6.28 -2.07 -10.84
CA LEU A 464 -6.42 -0.89 -11.73
C LEU A 464 -7.76 -0.17 -11.58
N SER A 465 -8.88 -0.92 -11.64
CA SER A 465 -10.22 -0.34 -11.68
C SER A 465 -11.28 -1.32 -11.18
N LYS A 466 -12.29 -0.79 -10.47
CA LYS A 466 -13.48 -1.58 -10.08
C LYS A 466 -14.31 -2.08 -11.27
N LYS A 467 -14.13 -1.48 -12.45
CA LYS A 467 -14.77 -1.94 -13.71
C LYS A 467 -13.98 -3.06 -14.39
N SER A 468 -12.71 -3.29 -14.00
CA SER A 468 -11.93 -4.42 -14.50
C SER A 468 -12.50 -5.72 -13.95
N GLU A 469 -12.57 -6.74 -14.79
CA GLU A 469 -12.85 -8.12 -14.35
C GLU A 469 -11.58 -8.81 -13.85
N LYS A 470 -10.39 -8.31 -14.22
CA LYS A 470 -9.11 -8.88 -13.77
C LYS A 470 -8.77 -8.42 -12.36
N GLY A 471 -8.55 -9.38 -11.46
CA GLY A 471 -8.26 -9.13 -10.05
C GLY A 471 -7.69 -10.33 -9.30
N LEU A 472 -7.67 -10.23 -7.99
CA LEU A 472 -7.47 -11.32 -7.04
C LEU A 472 -8.80 -11.60 -6.36
N PHE A 473 -9.09 -12.86 -6.07
CA PHE A 473 -10.21 -13.21 -5.20
C PHE A 473 -9.72 -13.95 -3.97
N VAL A 474 -10.47 -13.81 -2.88
CA VAL A 474 -10.31 -14.57 -1.65
C VAL A 474 -11.70 -15.09 -1.26
N ILE A 475 -11.84 -16.41 -1.17
CA ILE A 475 -13.05 -17.05 -0.66
C ILE A 475 -12.66 -17.81 0.60
N LYS A 476 -13.29 -17.49 1.73
CA LYS A 476 -13.11 -18.23 2.97
C LYS A 476 -14.45 -18.78 3.43
N LYS A 477 -14.48 -20.05 3.80
CA LYS A 477 -15.63 -20.72 4.41
C LYS A 477 -15.19 -21.30 5.74
N ASP A 478 -15.87 -20.93 6.82
CA ASP A 478 -15.72 -21.53 8.13
C ASP A 478 -17.01 -22.27 8.47
N PHE A 479 -16.90 -23.51 8.93
CA PHE A 479 -18.00 -24.33 9.43
C PHE A 479 -17.74 -24.69 10.88
N PHE A 480 -18.76 -24.58 11.71
CA PHE A 480 -18.69 -24.86 13.13
C PHE A 480 -19.60 -26.03 13.49
N SER A 481 -19.08 -27.01 14.22
CA SER A 481 -19.80 -28.23 14.57
C SER A 481 -19.42 -28.74 15.96
N ASN A 482 -20.11 -29.80 16.42
CA ASN A 482 -19.78 -30.51 17.67
C ASN A 482 -19.71 -29.60 18.90
N TYR A 483 -20.67 -28.69 19.04
CA TYR A 483 -20.78 -27.86 20.23
C TYR A 483 -21.07 -28.71 21.47
N THR A 484 -20.21 -28.61 22.48
CA THR A 484 -20.49 -29.13 23.83
C THR A 484 -20.44 -27.99 24.84
N PHE A 485 -21.27 -28.08 25.88
CA PHE A 485 -21.44 -27.02 26.87
C PHE A 485 -21.22 -27.55 28.27
N ASN A 486 -20.79 -26.66 29.17
CA ASN A 486 -20.70 -26.92 30.61
C ASN A 486 -19.68 -27.99 31.03
N GLU A 487 -18.61 -28.18 30.25
CA GLU A 487 -17.45 -28.99 30.65
C GLU A 487 -16.25 -28.12 31.09
N PRO A 488 -16.12 -27.78 32.38
CA PRO A 488 -15.04 -26.93 32.85
C PRO A 488 -13.68 -27.64 32.78
N LYS A 489 -12.73 -27.05 32.04
CA LYS A 489 -11.31 -27.43 32.12
C LYS A 489 -10.60 -26.59 33.19
N LYS A 490 -9.59 -27.16 33.86
CA LYS A 490 -8.77 -26.44 34.86
C LYS A 490 -7.98 -25.29 34.20
N LEU A 491 -7.67 -24.22 34.95
CA LEU A 491 -6.89 -23.08 34.43
C LEU A 491 -5.54 -23.51 33.82
N SER A 492 -4.90 -24.53 34.40
CA SER A 492 -3.65 -25.10 33.89
C SER A 492 -3.75 -25.66 32.46
N PHE A 493 -4.94 -26.10 32.02
CA PHE A 493 -5.18 -26.58 30.66
C PHE A 493 -5.03 -25.46 29.61
N TYR A 494 -5.54 -24.26 29.94
CA TYR A 494 -5.50 -23.08 29.06
C TYR A 494 -4.11 -22.45 28.98
N ASN A 495 -3.29 -22.60 30.03
CA ASN A 495 -1.92 -22.05 30.09
C ASN A 495 -0.88 -22.82 29.25
N VAL A 496 -1.28 -23.93 28.61
CA VAL A 496 -0.41 -24.66 27.68
C VAL A 496 -0.56 -24.02 26.30
N LEU A 497 0.49 -23.33 25.84
CA LEU A 497 0.62 -22.76 24.49
C LEU A 497 0.24 -23.81 23.42
N GLU A 498 -0.39 -23.34 22.34
CA GLU A 498 -0.80 -24.12 21.16
C GLU A 498 0.23 -25.22 20.85
N GLU A 499 -0.14 -26.48 21.07
CA GLU A 499 0.62 -27.60 20.56
C GLU A 499 0.13 -27.86 19.13
N ASP A 500 0.97 -27.56 18.15
CA ASP A 500 0.85 -28.16 16.82
C ASP A 500 1.11 -29.66 17.00
N LYS A 501 0.07 -30.44 17.28
CA LYS A 501 0.10 -31.91 17.14
C LYS A 501 0.00 -32.26 15.66
N THR A 502 0.94 -31.78 14.84
CA THR A 502 1.04 -32.20 13.44
C THR A 502 1.73 -33.56 13.39
N SER A 503 1.01 -34.63 13.72
CA SER A 503 1.40 -35.97 13.32
C SER A 503 0.97 -36.22 11.88
N THR A 504 1.73 -37.05 11.18
CA THR A 504 1.46 -37.53 9.82
C THR A 504 0.08 -38.23 9.67
N SER A 505 -0.62 -38.50 10.79
CA SER A 505 -1.96 -39.07 10.86
C SER A 505 -3.12 -38.09 10.55
N ASN A 506 -2.85 -36.80 10.29
CA ASN A 506 -3.90 -35.77 10.26
C ASN A 506 -4.40 -35.40 8.84
N GLN A 507 -3.95 -36.09 7.79
CA GLN A 507 -4.52 -35.90 6.44
C GLN A 507 -5.95 -36.47 6.35
N ASP A 508 -6.27 -37.46 7.17
CA ASP A 508 -7.57 -38.15 7.16
C ASP A 508 -8.69 -37.25 7.70
N VAL A 509 -8.47 -36.53 8.81
CA VAL A 509 -9.45 -35.59 9.39
C VAL A 509 -9.84 -34.47 8.41
N ILE A 510 -8.89 -33.96 7.64
CA ILE A 510 -9.18 -32.93 6.61
C ILE A 510 -9.93 -33.55 5.42
N ALA A 511 -9.61 -34.78 5.04
CA ALA A 511 -10.27 -35.46 3.93
C ALA A 511 -11.72 -35.82 4.27
N GLU A 512 -11.99 -36.28 5.50
CA GLU A 512 -13.32 -36.63 6.01
C GLU A 512 -14.27 -35.41 6.10
N ASN A 513 -13.72 -34.24 6.41
CA ASN A 513 -14.51 -33.00 6.57
C ASN A 513 -14.52 -32.11 5.31
N ALA A 514 -13.82 -32.50 4.24
CA ALA A 514 -13.81 -31.76 2.98
C ALA A 514 -14.99 -32.15 2.08
N ASP A 515 -15.76 -31.17 1.64
CA ASP A 515 -16.83 -31.37 0.66
C ASP A 515 -16.31 -31.68 -0.75
N ALA A 516 -17.21 -32.09 -1.65
CA ALA A 516 -16.89 -32.43 -3.03
C ALA A 516 -16.24 -31.24 -3.78
N ASP A 517 -16.74 -30.03 -3.54
CA ASP A 517 -16.21 -28.79 -4.13
C ASP A 517 -14.77 -28.53 -3.70
N THR A 518 -14.44 -28.74 -2.43
CA THR A 518 -13.09 -28.55 -1.90
C THR A 518 -12.11 -29.57 -2.45
N ASN A 519 -12.54 -30.83 -2.62
CA ASN A 519 -11.72 -31.87 -3.24
C ASN A 519 -11.48 -31.61 -4.74
N ARG A 520 -12.48 -31.06 -5.44
CA ARG A 520 -12.34 -30.58 -6.83
C ARG A 520 -11.37 -29.40 -6.90
N MET A 521 -11.51 -28.41 -6.01
CA MET A 521 -10.66 -27.23 -5.94
C MET A 521 -9.19 -27.59 -5.70
N ARG A 522 -8.94 -28.57 -4.82
CA ARG A 522 -7.60 -29.12 -4.56
C ARG A 522 -6.88 -29.53 -5.84
N LYS A 523 -7.54 -30.32 -6.69
CA LYS A 523 -6.97 -30.76 -7.97
C LYS A 523 -6.64 -29.57 -8.88
N LEU A 524 -7.53 -28.56 -8.91
CA LEU A 524 -7.35 -27.38 -9.75
C LEU A 524 -6.17 -26.51 -9.30
N VAL A 525 -5.98 -26.35 -8.00
CA VAL A 525 -4.84 -25.63 -7.41
C VAL A 525 -3.52 -26.36 -7.67
N GLU A 526 -3.49 -27.69 -7.54
CA GLU A 526 -2.31 -28.50 -7.89
C GLU A 526 -1.89 -28.33 -9.36
N PHE A 527 -2.84 -28.23 -10.29
CA PHE A 527 -2.52 -27.94 -11.68
C PHE A 527 -2.04 -26.51 -11.90
N THR A 528 -2.67 -25.55 -11.22
CA THR A 528 -2.35 -24.13 -11.38
C THR A 528 -0.97 -23.78 -10.81
N SER A 529 -0.64 -24.30 -9.62
CA SER A 529 0.62 -24.02 -8.92
C SER A 529 1.86 -24.54 -9.68
N ASN A 530 1.70 -25.64 -10.42
CA ASN A 530 2.73 -26.21 -11.28
C ASN A 530 2.96 -25.42 -12.59
N SER A 531 2.16 -24.39 -12.87
CA SER A 531 2.29 -23.58 -14.07
C SER A 531 3.43 -22.55 -13.96
N LYS A 532 4.37 -22.58 -14.91
CA LYS A 532 5.45 -21.58 -15.03
C LYS A 532 4.93 -20.14 -15.08
N LYS A 533 3.75 -19.93 -15.69
CA LYS A 533 3.14 -18.59 -15.82
C LYS A 533 2.67 -18.07 -14.47
N ILE A 534 2.02 -18.91 -13.67
CA ILE A 534 1.56 -18.58 -12.32
C ILE A 534 2.75 -18.31 -11.42
N SER A 535 3.74 -19.21 -11.40
CA SER A 535 4.98 -19.03 -10.62
C SER A 535 5.70 -17.72 -10.95
N SER A 536 5.74 -17.31 -12.22
CA SER A 536 6.36 -16.03 -12.62
C SER A 536 5.59 -14.81 -12.08
N ILE A 537 4.25 -14.85 -12.11
CA ILE A 537 3.41 -13.76 -11.61
C ILE A 537 3.51 -13.67 -10.09
N THR A 538 3.44 -14.80 -9.38
CA THR A 538 3.55 -14.82 -7.92
C THR A 538 4.94 -14.39 -7.46
N ASN A 539 6.01 -14.78 -8.14
CA ASN A 539 7.37 -14.29 -7.84
C ASN A 539 7.50 -12.77 -8.05
N ALA A 540 6.87 -12.22 -9.09
CA ALA A 540 6.85 -10.77 -9.32
C ALA A 540 6.06 -10.02 -8.23
N LEU A 541 4.88 -10.55 -7.85
CA LEU A 541 4.08 -10.03 -6.74
C LEU A 541 4.84 -10.12 -5.41
N TYR A 542 5.60 -11.19 -5.19
CA TYR A 542 6.45 -11.37 -4.00
C TYR A 542 7.56 -10.34 -3.97
N THR A 543 8.27 -10.18 -5.09
CA THR A 543 9.36 -9.21 -5.20
C THR A 543 8.87 -7.78 -4.95
N PHE A 544 7.70 -7.44 -5.47
CA PHE A 544 7.07 -6.15 -5.22
C PHE A 544 6.55 -6.02 -3.77
N SER A 545 5.96 -7.06 -3.19
CA SER A 545 5.44 -7.01 -1.81
C SER A 545 6.56 -6.95 -0.77
N GLU A 546 7.56 -7.83 -0.89
CA GLU A 546 8.62 -8.03 0.10
C GLU A 546 9.84 -7.14 -0.14
N GLY A 547 10.06 -6.70 -1.39
CA GLY A 547 11.28 -6.04 -1.80
C GLY A 547 12.47 -7.00 -1.98
N TYR A 548 12.24 -8.31 -1.91
CA TYR A 548 13.26 -9.36 -2.08
C TYR A 548 12.89 -10.29 -3.24
N PHE A 549 13.88 -10.70 -4.02
CA PHE A 549 13.70 -11.72 -5.06
C PHE A 549 14.63 -12.91 -4.82
N ASN A 550 14.18 -14.10 -5.23
CA ASN A 550 14.97 -15.32 -5.15
C ASN A 550 16.02 -15.32 -6.27
N ALA A 551 17.29 -15.11 -5.92
CA ALA A 551 18.39 -15.16 -6.89
C ALA A 551 18.99 -16.57 -6.98
N PHE A 552 19.11 -17.26 -5.84
CA PHE A 552 19.60 -18.64 -5.75
C PHE A 552 18.71 -19.45 -4.79
N LYS A 553 18.88 -20.78 -4.79
CA LYS A 553 18.18 -21.63 -3.82
C LYS A 553 18.53 -21.18 -2.40
N ASN A 554 17.51 -20.89 -1.61
CA ASN A 554 17.61 -20.44 -0.22
C ASN A 554 18.31 -19.08 -0.01
N ILE A 555 18.57 -18.30 -1.05
CA ILE A 555 19.19 -16.97 -0.95
C ILE A 555 18.36 -15.95 -1.73
N GLN A 556 17.96 -14.90 -1.02
CA GLN A 556 17.24 -13.76 -1.58
C GLN A 556 18.13 -12.54 -1.64
N LEU A 557 17.94 -11.73 -2.68
CA LEU A 557 18.59 -10.44 -2.85
C LEU A 557 17.57 -9.32 -2.68
N GLY A 558 17.97 -8.24 -2.01
CA GLY A 558 17.11 -7.12 -1.64
C GLY A 558 17.59 -6.45 -0.34
N ASN A 559 16.95 -5.40 0.17
CA ASN A 559 15.69 -4.86 -0.29
C ASN A 559 15.86 -3.91 -1.50
N ILE A 560 15.16 -4.19 -2.61
CA ILE A 560 15.21 -3.39 -3.86
C ILE A 560 14.81 -1.92 -3.67
N TYR A 561 14.00 -1.61 -2.65
CA TYR A 561 13.56 -0.24 -2.34
C TYR A 561 14.65 0.63 -1.74
N SER A 562 15.73 0.00 -1.26
CA SER A 562 16.87 0.66 -0.64
C SER A 562 18.17 0.52 -1.43
N THR A 563 18.09 -0.05 -2.64
CA THR A 563 19.26 -0.33 -3.47
C THR A 563 19.97 0.94 -3.93
N VAL A 564 19.24 2.04 -4.07
CA VAL A 564 19.77 3.32 -4.52
C VAL A 564 19.40 4.41 -3.51
N ALA A 565 20.42 5.14 -3.06
CA ALA A 565 20.25 6.26 -2.13
C ALA A 565 21.27 7.38 -2.43
N THR A 566 21.08 8.54 -1.81
CA THR A 566 22.02 9.66 -1.90
C THR A 566 22.20 10.37 -0.56
N ASN A 567 23.41 10.84 -0.29
CA ASN A 567 23.68 11.76 0.83
C ASN A 567 24.92 12.63 0.53
N ASP A 568 25.13 13.69 1.31
CA ASP A 568 26.20 14.68 1.04
C ASP A 568 27.61 14.12 1.23
N VAL A 569 27.77 13.04 2.00
CA VAL A 569 29.07 12.42 2.30
C VAL A 569 29.46 11.41 1.22
N GLN A 570 28.61 10.44 0.95
CA GLN A 570 28.83 9.33 0.02
C GLN A 570 28.39 9.65 -1.42
N GLY A 571 27.63 10.74 -1.62
CA GLY A 571 26.99 11.03 -2.90
C GLY A 571 25.94 10.00 -3.25
N PHE A 572 25.80 9.72 -4.55
CA PHE A 572 25.07 8.53 -5.00
C PHE A 572 25.70 7.29 -4.39
N ASN A 573 24.88 6.41 -3.81
CA ASN A 573 25.35 5.16 -3.24
C ASN A 573 24.45 3.98 -3.66
N PHE A 574 25.09 2.83 -3.84
CA PHE A 574 24.47 1.59 -4.27
C PHE A 574 24.59 0.55 -3.16
N ARG A 575 23.45 0.03 -2.69
CA ARG A 575 23.36 -0.97 -1.62
C ARG A 575 22.86 -2.30 -2.16
N LEU A 576 23.68 -3.33 -2.04
CA LEU A 576 23.32 -4.72 -2.32
C LEU A 576 23.09 -5.44 -1.00
N GLY A 577 21.87 -5.91 -0.75
CA GLY A 577 21.56 -6.73 0.42
C GLY A 577 21.19 -8.16 0.05
N PHE A 578 21.36 -9.06 1.01
CA PHE A 578 20.99 -10.46 0.89
C PHE A 578 20.43 -11.01 2.19
N ARG A 579 19.67 -12.10 2.10
CA ARG A 579 19.27 -12.93 3.23
C ARG A 579 19.14 -14.40 2.85
N THR A 580 19.45 -15.29 3.78
CA THR A 580 19.07 -16.71 3.65
C THR A 580 17.57 -16.82 3.83
N TYR A 581 16.86 -17.52 2.96
CA TYR A 581 15.41 -17.67 3.08
C TYR A 581 14.90 -18.96 2.45
N GLN A 582 14.34 -19.85 3.27
CA GLN A 582 13.61 -21.03 2.80
C GLN A 582 12.12 -20.86 3.03
N THR A 583 11.72 -20.53 4.27
CA THR A 583 10.33 -20.39 4.69
C THR A 583 10.17 -19.37 5.83
N LEU A 584 8.93 -19.01 6.16
CA LEU A 584 8.60 -18.27 7.39
C LEU A 584 8.84 -19.08 8.68
N ASN A 585 9.13 -20.38 8.61
CA ASN A 585 9.36 -21.25 9.77
C ASN A 585 10.84 -21.50 10.06
N ASP A 586 11.74 -20.82 9.33
CA ASP A 586 13.19 -20.98 9.47
C ASP A 586 13.62 -20.63 10.90
N ARG A 587 14.38 -21.53 11.55
CA ARG A 587 14.94 -21.28 12.88
C ARG A 587 16.18 -20.40 12.86
N PHE A 588 16.82 -20.27 11.70
CA PHE A 588 18.08 -19.58 11.52
C PHE A 588 17.99 -18.63 10.34
N ARG A 589 18.55 -17.42 10.49
CA ARG A 589 18.60 -16.40 9.44
C ARG A 589 19.97 -15.74 9.44
N ILE A 590 20.61 -15.70 8.28
CA ILE A 590 21.72 -14.79 8.00
C ILE A 590 21.21 -13.72 7.06
N GLN A 591 21.53 -12.47 7.35
CA GLN A 591 21.26 -11.35 6.47
C GLN A 591 22.42 -10.35 6.51
N GLY A 592 22.60 -9.63 5.41
CA GLY A 592 23.66 -8.64 5.33
C GLY A 592 23.49 -7.70 4.16
N PHE A 593 24.35 -6.69 4.12
CA PHE A 593 24.40 -5.72 3.04
C PHE A 593 25.81 -5.20 2.82
N THR A 594 26.05 -4.71 1.61
CA THR A 594 27.22 -3.92 1.22
C THR A 594 26.75 -2.68 0.48
N THR A 595 27.29 -1.52 0.84
CA THR A 595 27.00 -0.22 0.22
C THR A 595 28.28 0.40 -0.30
N TYR A 596 28.26 0.87 -1.55
CA TYR A 596 29.36 1.62 -2.15
C TYR A 596 28.94 3.07 -2.39
N GLY A 597 29.69 4.02 -1.83
CA GLY A 597 29.50 5.46 -2.05
C GLY A 597 30.40 5.98 -3.17
N PHE A 598 29.82 6.56 -4.22
CA PHE A 598 30.56 6.98 -5.40
C PHE A 598 31.33 8.29 -5.22
N LYS A 599 30.94 9.16 -4.28
CA LYS A 599 31.60 10.46 -4.05
C LYS A 599 32.88 10.35 -3.22
N ASN A 600 32.87 9.50 -2.19
CA ASN A 600 34.00 9.34 -1.26
C ASN A 600 34.70 7.98 -1.42
N HIS A 601 34.30 7.17 -2.41
CA HIS A 601 34.81 5.82 -2.69
C HIS A 601 34.85 4.89 -1.47
N THR A 602 33.90 5.07 -0.53
CA THR A 602 33.84 4.24 0.68
C THR A 602 32.94 3.03 0.51
N VAL A 603 33.36 1.91 1.11
CA VAL A 603 32.54 0.71 1.29
C VAL A 603 31.99 0.71 2.73
N SER A 604 30.75 0.29 2.89
CA SER A 604 30.09 0.09 4.18
C SER A 604 29.34 -1.22 4.14
N PHE A 605 29.27 -1.95 5.24
CA PHE A 605 28.67 -3.28 5.26
C PHE A 605 28.06 -3.62 6.62
N GLY A 606 27.20 -4.63 6.62
CA GLY A 606 26.66 -5.19 7.84
C GLY A 606 26.30 -6.65 7.65
N LEU A 607 26.46 -7.44 8.70
CA LEU A 607 26.12 -8.85 8.74
C LEU A 607 25.46 -9.18 10.08
N GLU A 608 24.39 -9.96 10.03
CA GLU A 608 23.64 -10.40 11.20
C GLU A 608 23.26 -11.87 11.05
N GLY A 609 23.48 -12.63 12.11
CA GLY A 609 23.03 -14.00 12.28
C GLY A 609 22.04 -14.07 13.44
N ARG A 610 20.92 -14.77 13.23
CA ARG A 610 19.85 -14.90 14.22
C ARG A 610 19.40 -16.33 14.35
N TYR A 611 19.16 -16.77 15.59
CA TYR A 611 18.76 -18.14 15.87
C TYR A 611 17.64 -18.23 16.90
N LEU A 612 16.57 -18.92 16.53
CA LEU A 612 15.44 -19.27 17.40
C LEU A 612 15.79 -20.51 18.23
N LEU A 613 16.34 -20.30 19.42
CA LEU A 613 16.73 -21.34 20.38
C LEU A 613 15.52 -22.14 20.88
N LEU A 614 14.47 -21.46 21.34
CA LEU A 614 13.26 -22.09 21.88
C LEU A 614 12.02 -21.60 21.15
N LYS A 615 11.29 -22.49 20.46
CA LYS A 615 10.07 -22.11 19.71
C LYS A 615 8.94 -21.62 20.62
N LYS A 616 8.69 -22.32 21.74
CA LYS A 616 7.53 -22.09 22.62
C LYS A 616 7.48 -20.68 23.23
N ARG A 617 8.61 -20.18 23.73
CA ARG A 617 8.75 -18.81 24.29
C ARG A 617 9.53 -17.86 23.39
N ARG A 618 9.78 -18.29 22.15
CA ARG A 618 10.58 -17.58 21.16
C ARG A 618 11.85 -16.96 21.71
N LEU A 619 12.67 -17.78 22.37
CA LEU A 619 13.99 -17.33 22.77
C LEU A 619 14.84 -17.20 21.51
N ILE A 620 15.22 -15.98 21.16
CA ILE A 620 16.02 -15.64 19.99
C ILE A 620 17.35 -15.07 20.47
N VAL A 621 18.43 -15.46 19.80
CA VAL A 621 19.75 -14.86 19.95
C VAL A 621 20.18 -14.30 18.60
N ASP A 622 20.55 -13.03 18.60
CA ASP A 622 21.04 -12.31 17.43
C ASP A 622 22.45 -11.80 17.69
N VAL A 623 23.32 -11.92 16.70
CA VAL A 623 24.66 -11.34 16.72
C VAL A 623 24.86 -10.61 15.40
N GLY A 624 25.33 -9.38 15.47
CA GLY A 624 25.56 -8.58 14.27
C GLY A 624 26.74 -7.63 14.39
N TYR A 625 27.32 -7.33 13.24
CA TYR A 625 28.34 -6.30 13.07
C TYR A 625 27.91 -5.34 11.97
N THR A 626 28.14 -4.06 12.18
CA THR A 626 27.85 -3.01 11.21
C THR A 626 28.99 -2.02 11.14
N ASP A 627 29.31 -1.62 9.91
CA ASP A 627 30.17 -0.49 9.57
C ASP A 627 29.41 0.38 8.55
N ASP A 628 28.65 1.37 9.02
CA ASP A 628 27.72 2.15 8.18
C ASP A 628 27.71 3.64 8.55
N PHE A 629 27.12 4.45 7.67
CA PHE A 629 26.92 5.88 7.86
C PHE A 629 25.50 6.14 8.37
N GLN A 630 25.38 6.69 9.58
CA GLN A 630 24.11 6.91 10.26
C GLN A 630 24.12 8.22 11.04
N GLN A 631 22.95 8.76 11.37
CA GLN A 631 22.84 9.90 12.27
C GLN A 631 22.91 9.40 13.72
N ALA A 632 23.96 9.77 14.46
CA ALA A 632 24.15 9.32 15.84
C ALA A 632 23.13 9.97 16.79
N GLY A 633 22.68 9.24 17.81
CA GLY A 633 21.79 9.77 18.86
C GLY A 633 20.30 9.89 18.50
N LEU A 634 19.86 9.43 17.30
CA LEU A 634 18.46 9.50 16.87
C LEU A 634 17.68 8.19 17.06
N THR A 635 18.36 7.06 17.17
CA THR A 635 17.72 5.76 17.45
C THR A 635 17.50 5.61 18.95
N THR A 636 16.23 5.67 19.37
CA THR A 636 15.84 5.65 20.80
C THR A 636 15.28 4.31 21.27
N PHE A 637 14.80 3.47 20.34
CA PHE A 637 14.18 2.17 20.61
C PHE A 637 14.95 1.02 19.96
N VAL A 638 14.78 -0.21 20.47
CA VAL A 638 15.41 -1.42 19.94
C VAL A 638 14.52 -1.97 18.84
N ASP A 639 15.07 -2.12 17.64
CA ASP A 639 14.37 -2.68 16.49
C ASP A 639 14.34 -4.22 16.51
N ASP A 640 13.52 -4.81 15.64
CA ASP A 640 13.44 -6.26 15.43
C ASP A 640 14.78 -6.85 14.97
N HIS A 641 15.57 -6.07 14.21
CA HIS A 641 16.88 -6.42 13.69
C HIS A 641 17.98 -5.56 14.30
N ILE A 642 19.18 -6.10 14.41
CA ILE A 642 20.37 -5.34 14.81
C ILE A 642 20.91 -4.48 13.66
N LEU A 643 20.76 -4.96 12.42
CA LEU A 643 21.17 -4.18 11.25
C LEU A 643 20.25 -2.96 11.08
N PRO A 644 20.80 -1.79 10.71
CA PRO A 644 20.00 -0.60 10.47
C PRO A 644 19.05 -0.82 9.29
N ASP A 645 17.79 -0.39 9.47
CA ASP A 645 16.81 -0.38 8.38
C ASP A 645 17.37 0.44 7.20
N ALA A 646 17.26 -0.15 6.02
CA ALA A 646 17.74 0.43 4.79
C ALA A 646 16.86 1.61 4.32
N GLN A 647 15.64 1.76 4.86
CA GLN A 647 14.71 2.86 4.57
C GLN A 647 14.82 4.07 5.51
N ASN A 648 15.63 4.01 6.56
CA ASN A 648 15.78 5.12 7.51
C ASN A 648 16.41 6.38 6.86
N GLU A 649 16.08 7.52 7.46
CA GLU A 649 16.01 8.88 6.88
C GLU A 649 17.27 9.43 6.19
N SER A 650 18.45 8.86 6.43
CA SER A 650 19.71 9.32 5.82
C SER A 650 19.91 8.89 4.36
N LYS A 651 18.98 8.11 3.79
CA LYS A 651 19.13 7.42 2.49
C LYS A 651 18.09 7.84 1.44
N ALA A 652 17.29 8.88 1.71
CA ALA A 652 16.29 9.35 0.75
C ALA A 652 16.92 10.08 -0.45
N ILE A 653 16.42 9.77 -1.66
CA ILE A 653 16.84 10.42 -2.92
C ILE A 653 16.47 11.91 -2.93
N PHE A 654 15.44 12.31 -2.18
CA PHE A 654 14.94 13.68 -2.09
C PHE A 654 14.87 14.15 -0.63
N SER A 655 15.74 15.09 -0.28
CA SER A 655 15.76 15.74 1.04
C SER A 655 15.91 17.26 0.94
N ARG A 656 15.51 17.95 2.01
CA ARG A 656 15.62 19.40 2.16
C ARG A 656 16.83 19.74 3.01
N GLY A 657 17.64 20.68 2.53
CA GLY A 657 18.82 21.15 3.26
C GLY A 657 20.02 20.24 3.02
N LYS A 658 21.06 20.42 3.83
CA LYS A 658 22.28 19.62 3.75
C LYS A 658 22.17 18.41 4.68
N ASN A 659 22.57 17.24 4.20
CA ASN A 659 22.51 15.96 4.91
C ASN A 659 23.92 15.42 5.20
N TYR A 660 24.86 16.32 5.54
CA TYR A 660 26.21 15.94 5.97
C TYR A 660 26.31 15.59 7.47
N TYR A 661 25.20 15.67 8.21
CA TYR A 661 25.10 15.36 9.64
C TYR A 661 25.17 13.85 9.93
N LEU A 662 26.12 13.16 9.30
CA LEU A 662 26.30 11.72 9.37
C LEU A 662 27.52 11.38 10.20
N SER A 663 27.42 10.25 10.87
CA SER A 663 28.47 9.63 11.66
C SER A 663 28.85 8.30 11.02
N LYS A 664 30.15 8.00 10.96
CA LYS A 664 30.62 6.66 10.67
C LYS A 664 30.57 5.86 11.97
N ILE A 665 29.78 4.79 11.97
CA ILE A 665 29.52 3.96 13.15
C ILE A 665 30.00 2.54 12.86
N ASN A 666 30.96 2.08 13.66
CA ASN A 666 31.33 0.67 13.75
C ASN A 666 30.70 0.10 15.01
N LYS A 667 29.78 -0.84 14.88
CA LYS A 667 28.98 -1.36 15.99
C LYS A 667 28.88 -2.88 15.93
N THR A 668 29.25 -3.51 17.03
CA THR A 668 29.02 -4.93 17.31
C THR A 668 27.88 -5.02 18.32
N SER A 669 26.92 -5.90 18.05
CA SER A 669 25.77 -6.10 18.93
C SER A 669 25.51 -7.57 19.16
N ALA A 670 25.09 -7.89 20.38
CA ALA A 670 24.49 -9.16 20.74
C ALA A 670 23.15 -8.90 21.41
N LYS A 671 22.08 -9.51 20.90
CA LYS A 671 20.72 -9.40 21.43
C LYS A 671 20.23 -10.77 21.86
N ILE A 672 19.56 -10.82 23.00
CA ILE A 672 18.78 -11.95 23.44
C ILE A 672 17.36 -11.45 23.73
N SER A 673 16.36 -12.08 23.14
CA SER A 673 14.97 -11.73 23.39
C SER A 673 14.09 -12.96 23.55
N MET A 674 13.01 -12.80 24.28
CA MET A 674 12.00 -13.84 24.45
C MET A 674 10.61 -13.23 24.44
N GLU A 675 9.63 -14.06 24.10
CA GLU A 675 8.20 -13.74 24.12
C GLU A 675 7.52 -14.68 25.14
N PRO A 676 7.53 -14.35 26.46
CA PRO A 676 6.93 -15.21 27.49
C PRO A 676 5.42 -15.39 27.28
N TYR A 677 4.75 -14.35 26.78
CA TYR A 677 3.35 -14.34 26.39
C TYR A 677 3.23 -13.73 25.00
N ARG A 678 2.22 -14.16 24.23
CA ARG A 678 2.02 -13.67 22.86
C ARG A 678 1.96 -12.15 22.81
N ASN A 679 2.76 -11.54 21.94
CA ASN A 679 2.91 -10.09 21.79
C ASN A 679 3.47 -9.33 23.01
N PHE A 680 4.11 -10.03 23.95
CA PHE A 680 4.88 -9.44 25.04
C PHE A 680 6.33 -9.92 24.91
N GLU A 681 7.18 -9.08 24.35
CA GLU A 681 8.62 -9.35 24.19
C GLU A 681 9.41 -8.64 25.28
N ILE A 682 10.40 -9.34 25.83
CA ILE A 682 11.39 -8.81 26.74
C ILE A 682 12.77 -9.30 26.32
N GLY A 683 13.77 -8.44 26.44
CA GLY A 683 15.13 -8.82 26.08
C GLY A 683 16.21 -7.88 26.57
N ALA A 684 17.43 -8.23 26.22
CA ALA A 684 18.63 -7.47 26.48
C ALA A 684 19.47 -7.35 25.20
N VAL A 685 20.07 -6.19 24.99
CA VAL A 685 21.03 -5.94 23.91
C VAL A 685 22.31 -5.40 24.51
N ALA A 686 23.45 -5.98 24.18
CA ALA A 686 24.76 -5.39 24.43
C ALA A 686 25.29 -4.79 23.13
N ASN A 687 25.73 -3.54 23.17
CA ASN A 687 26.32 -2.84 22.04
C ASN A 687 27.72 -2.37 22.40
N PHE A 688 28.68 -2.67 21.55
CA PHE A 688 29.99 -2.03 21.54
C PHE A 688 30.10 -1.21 20.27
N SER A 689 30.30 0.10 20.38
CA SER A 689 30.33 0.99 19.22
C SER A 689 31.44 2.02 19.28
N THR A 690 31.98 2.35 18.11
CA THR A 690 32.81 3.53 17.91
C THR A 690 32.12 4.46 16.93
N ILE A 691 32.02 5.73 17.31
CA ILE A 691 31.26 6.75 16.59
C ILE A 691 32.18 7.92 16.31
N LYS A 692 32.28 8.30 15.04
CA LYS A 692 33.03 9.49 14.59
C LYS A 692 32.24 10.23 13.52
N SER A 693 32.52 11.51 13.32
CA SER A 693 31.90 12.25 12.22
C SER A 693 32.31 11.65 10.87
N ALA A 694 31.36 11.57 9.94
CA ALA A 694 31.58 11.18 8.57
C ALA A 694 32.07 12.33 7.67
N ALA A 695 31.88 13.57 8.11
CA ALA A 695 32.34 14.78 7.43
C ALA A 695 32.94 15.76 8.45
N PRO A 696 34.13 15.48 9.01
CA PRO A 696 34.72 16.25 10.10
C PRO A 696 34.83 17.76 9.83
N ASP A 697 35.04 18.15 8.57
CA ASP A 697 35.19 19.55 8.16
C ASP A 697 33.85 20.33 8.18
N LEU A 698 32.71 19.63 8.13
CA LEU A 698 31.37 20.22 8.07
C LEU A 698 30.53 19.94 9.32
N PHE A 699 30.82 18.83 9.99
CA PHE A 699 30.10 18.32 11.15
C PHE A 699 31.12 17.74 12.12
N SER A 700 31.25 18.33 13.29
CA SER A 700 32.10 17.80 14.36
C SER A 700 31.24 17.18 15.44
N LEU A 701 31.62 15.99 15.91
CA LEU A 701 31.05 15.33 17.10
C LEU A 701 31.96 15.50 18.33
N ALA A 702 32.83 16.51 18.31
CA ALA A 702 33.81 16.66 19.37
C ALA A 702 33.15 16.86 20.75
N PHE A 703 33.78 16.31 21.77
CA PHE A 703 33.37 16.45 23.16
C PHE A 703 34.60 16.62 24.05
N PHE A 704 34.41 17.21 25.22
CA PHE A 704 35.42 17.28 26.26
C PHE A 704 35.38 16.01 27.09
N ASN A 705 36.50 15.30 27.20
CA ASN A 705 36.64 14.13 28.05
C ASN A 705 37.22 14.56 29.41
N PRO A 706 36.44 14.50 30.52
CA PRO A 706 36.91 14.91 31.83
C PRO A 706 38.07 14.04 32.37
N GLU A 707 38.16 12.77 31.96
CA GLU A 707 39.20 11.85 32.44
C GLU A 707 40.57 12.14 31.81
N THR A 708 40.59 12.49 30.52
CA THR A 708 41.83 12.81 29.79
C THR A 708 42.16 14.31 29.80
N GLY A 709 41.20 15.15 30.18
CA GLY A 709 41.32 16.62 30.15
C GLY A 709 41.41 17.21 28.74
N LYS A 710 41.09 16.43 27.69
CA LYS A 710 41.26 16.81 26.28
C LYS A 710 39.93 16.80 25.53
N SER A 711 39.90 17.53 24.41
CA SER A 711 38.80 17.41 23.45
C SER A 711 39.06 16.23 22.53
N GLU A 712 38.06 15.37 22.36
CA GLU A 712 38.12 14.17 21.55
C GLU A 712 37.01 14.17 20.49
N THR A 713 37.22 13.50 19.36
CA THR A 713 36.31 13.49 18.19
C THR A 713 35.70 12.12 17.90
N LYS A 714 36.14 11.10 18.65
CA LYS A 714 35.70 9.71 18.56
C LYS A 714 35.09 9.33 19.89
N THR A 715 33.86 8.81 19.87
CA THR A 715 33.22 8.23 21.05
C THR A 715 33.34 6.72 20.97
N THR A 716 33.90 6.09 22.00
CA THR A 716 33.80 4.65 22.23
C THR A 716 32.77 4.41 23.32
N ASP A 717 31.74 3.60 23.02
CA ASP A 717 30.63 3.33 23.93
C ASP A 717 30.33 1.84 24.00
N PHE A 718 30.36 1.31 25.21
CA PHE A 718 29.78 0.03 25.57
C PHE A 718 28.52 0.25 26.41
N ASN A 719 27.38 -0.17 25.89
CA ASN A 719 26.10 -0.07 26.59
C ASN A 719 25.32 -1.39 26.58
N THR A 720 24.51 -1.57 27.61
CA THR A 720 23.48 -2.61 27.65
C THR A 720 22.10 -1.96 27.68
N THR A 721 21.16 -2.52 26.93
CA THR A 721 19.77 -2.07 26.89
C THR A 721 18.88 -3.22 27.35
N ILE A 722 18.08 -3.00 28.38
CA ILE A 722 16.95 -3.85 28.71
C ILE A 722 15.71 -3.24 28.06
N PHE A 723 14.96 -4.05 27.31
CA PHE A 723 13.78 -3.57 26.59
C PHE A 723 12.56 -4.44 26.83
N ILE A 724 11.40 -3.81 26.78
CA ILE A 724 10.08 -4.44 26.83
C ILE A 724 9.25 -3.88 25.67
N ASN A 725 8.68 -4.77 24.86
CA ASN A 725 7.74 -4.42 23.80
C ASN A 725 6.42 -5.17 24.04
N TYR A 726 5.34 -4.43 24.27
CA TYR A 726 3.99 -4.99 24.47
C TYR A 726 3.03 -4.47 23.40
N THR A 727 2.50 -5.38 22.59
CA THR A 727 1.66 -5.08 21.42
C THR A 727 0.37 -5.91 21.44
N PRO A 728 -0.52 -5.70 22.43
CA PRO A 728 -1.70 -6.54 22.62
C PRO A 728 -2.56 -6.57 21.36
N LYS A 729 -3.10 -7.76 21.03
CA LYS A 729 -3.94 -8.00 19.85
C LYS A 729 -3.25 -7.80 18.49
N ARG A 730 -1.92 -7.56 18.45
CA ARG A 730 -1.15 -7.58 17.20
C ARG A 730 -1.24 -8.95 16.55
N GLU A 731 -1.53 -8.95 15.26
CA GLU A 731 -1.55 -10.17 14.46
C GLU A 731 -0.15 -10.43 13.93
N VAL A 732 0.33 -11.66 14.11
CA VAL A 732 1.66 -12.10 13.71
C VAL A 732 1.57 -13.47 13.03
N PHE A 733 2.35 -13.66 11.97
CA PHE A 733 2.38 -14.86 11.14
C PHE A 733 3.80 -15.41 11.05
N GLY A 734 3.91 -16.73 10.91
CA GLY A 734 5.18 -17.45 10.95
C GLY A 734 5.57 -17.93 12.35
N THR A 735 6.21 -19.10 12.40
CA THR A 735 6.74 -19.69 13.63
C THR A 735 8.26 -19.60 13.73
N GLY A 736 8.92 -19.12 12.66
CA GLY A 736 10.37 -19.00 12.56
C GLY A 736 10.94 -17.79 13.31
N VAL A 737 12.22 -17.54 13.06
CA VAL A 737 12.96 -16.40 13.65
C VAL A 737 12.39 -15.06 13.17
N ASP A 738 11.98 -14.98 11.90
CA ASP A 738 11.16 -13.87 11.37
C ASP A 738 9.68 -14.15 11.54
N ARG A 739 8.92 -13.06 11.72
CA ARG A 739 7.47 -13.08 11.64
C ARG A 739 6.98 -11.96 10.74
N ASN A 740 5.95 -12.25 9.97
CA ASN A 740 5.22 -11.20 9.26
C ASN A 740 4.25 -10.53 10.25
N LEU A 741 4.25 -9.20 10.25
CA LEU A 741 3.33 -8.40 11.03
C LEU A 741 2.04 -8.14 10.23
N GLY A 742 0.89 -8.36 10.87
CA GLY A 742 -0.41 -8.02 10.32
C GLY A 742 -0.60 -6.51 10.15
N ILE A 743 -1.61 -6.12 9.37
CA ILE A 743 -1.90 -4.70 9.12
C ILE A 743 -2.81 -4.08 10.17
N LYS A 744 -3.48 -4.87 11.01
CA LYS A 744 -4.45 -4.39 12.00
C LYS A 744 -3.82 -3.39 12.97
N LEU A 745 -4.41 -2.20 13.09
CA LEU A 745 -4.00 -1.22 14.11
C LEU A 745 -4.13 -1.82 15.51
N HIS A 746 -3.11 -1.65 16.33
CA HIS A 746 -3.05 -2.20 17.69
C HIS A 746 -2.33 -1.22 18.64
N PRO A 747 -2.64 -1.26 19.95
CA PRO A 747 -1.84 -0.55 20.94
C PRO A 747 -0.40 -1.03 20.95
N THR A 748 0.52 -0.14 21.30
CA THR A 748 1.96 -0.44 21.42
C THR A 748 2.53 0.29 22.63
N LEU A 749 3.23 -0.45 23.49
CA LEU A 749 4.04 0.08 24.58
C LEU A 749 5.46 -0.45 24.41
N SER A 750 6.44 0.46 24.28
CA SER A 750 7.86 0.13 24.22
C SER A 750 8.60 0.88 25.31
N ILE A 751 9.39 0.16 26.11
CA ILE A 751 10.18 0.71 27.21
C ILE A 751 11.62 0.25 27.04
N ASN A 752 12.55 1.19 27.00
CA ASN A 752 13.98 0.92 26.91
C ASN A 752 14.72 1.56 28.08
N TYR A 753 15.42 0.74 28.84
CA TYR A 753 16.38 1.20 29.84
C TYR A 753 17.80 0.88 29.36
N ILE A 754 18.60 1.93 29.13
CA ILE A 754 19.95 1.84 28.59
C ILE A 754 20.94 2.20 29.69
N ARG A 755 22.00 1.42 29.84
CA ARG A 755 23.12 1.68 30.75
C ARG A 755 24.45 1.60 30.01
N GLY A 756 25.17 2.71 29.97
CA GLY A 756 26.56 2.78 29.50
C GLY A 756 27.55 2.49 30.62
N PHE A 757 28.69 1.88 30.27
CA PHE A 757 29.76 1.53 31.20
C PHE A 757 31.08 2.14 30.74
N SER A 758 31.83 2.75 31.63
CA SER A 758 33.19 3.28 31.37
C SER A 758 34.29 2.22 31.55
N ASP A 759 34.02 1.18 32.34
CA ASP A 759 35.09 0.31 32.85
C ASP A 759 35.43 -0.86 31.89
N PHE A 760 34.89 -0.85 30.67
CA PHE A 760 35.01 -1.95 29.70
C PHE A 760 35.53 -1.47 28.34
N SER A 761 36.63 -2.06 27.87
CA SER A 761 37.15 -1.93 26.49
C SER A 761 37.24 -0.49 25.96
N GLU A 762 37.90 0.41 26.69
CA GLU A 762 38.07 1.84 26.34
C GLU A 762 36.76 2.64 26.19
N SER A 763 35.63 2.12 26.69
CA SER A 763 34.37 2.86 26.72
C SER A 763 34.49 4.08 27.64
N GLN A 764 33.98 5.21 27.20
CA GLN A 764 34.34 6.51 27.79
C GLN A 764 33.25 7.11 28.68
N PHE A 765 32.04 6.53 28.66
CA PHE A 765 30.88 7.14 29.30
C PHE A 765 30.10 6.15 30.16
N LYS A 766 29.86 6.56 31.41
CA LYS A 766 28.92 5.90 32.33
C LYS A 766 27.63 6.71 32.40
N TYR A 767 26.54 6.15 31.87
CA TYR A 767 25.27 6.86 31.81
C TYR A 767 24.06 5.92 31.90
N GLN A 768 22.90 6.49 32.19
CA GLN A 768 21.63 5.78 32.17
C GLN A 768 20.61 6.55 31.32
N LYS A 769 19.78 5.82 30.56
CA LYS A 769 18.64 6.38 29.82
C LYS A 769 17.38 5.57 30.03
N LEU A 770 16.25 6.25 30.05
CA LEU A 770 14.92 5.65 30.00
C LEU A 770 14.14 6.27 28.86
N ASN A 771 13.69 5.47 27.91
CA ASN A 771 12.81 5.88 26.81
C ASN A 771 11.51 5.09 26.86
N ILE A 772 10.38 5.76 26.66
CA ILE A 772 9.04 5.20 26.68
C ILE A 772 8.30 5.67 25.43
N LEU A 773 7.70 4.74 24.69
CA LEU A 773 6.76 5.00 23.61
C LEU A 773 5.43 4.34 23.94
N TYR A 774 4.34 5.10 23.84
CA TYR A 774 2.99 4.60 23.99
C TYR A 774 2.11 5.08 22.84
N ASN A 775 1.50 4.14 22.12
CA ASN A 775 0.55 4.38 21.04
C ASN A 775 -0.74 3.61 21.32
N TYR A 776 -1.89 4.25 21.12
CA TYR A 776 -3.20 3.64 21.30
C TYR A 776 -4.18 4.16 20.24
N PRO A 777 -4.36 3.44 19.11
CA PRO A 777 -5.28 3.86 18.06
C PRO A 777 -6.74 3.82 18.54
N ILE A 778 -7.50 4.88 18.28
CA ILE A 778 -8.90 5.06 18.70
C ILE A 778 -9.81 5.13 17.48
N PHE A 779 -10.77 4.22 17.39
CA PHE A 779 -11.78 4.19 16.33
C PHE A 779 -13.02 4.99 16.74
N LEU A 780 -13.31 6.09 16.04
CA LEU A 780 -14.41 7.01 16.35
C LEU A 780 -15.61 6.83 15.41
N GLY A 781 -16.04 5.59 15.18
CA GLY A 781 -17.23 5.32 14.35
C GLY A 781 -17.09 5.93 12.94
N LYS A 782 -18.11 6.69 12.54
CA LYS A 782 -18.16 7.45 11.27
C LYS A 782 -17.19 8.64 11.19
N PHE A 783 -16.62 9.08 12.31
CA PHE A 783 -15.69 10.22 12.35
C PHE A 783 -14.26 9.81 11.97
N GLY A 784 -13.99 8.51 11.85
CA GLY A 784 -12.70 7.99 11.38
C GLY A 784 -11.84 7.43 12.51
N VAL A 785 -10.52 7.58 12.40
CA VAL A 785 -9.54 6.98 13.32
C VAL A 785 -8.59 8.06 13.82
N VAL A 786 -8.37 8.11 15.13
CA VAL A 786 -7.33 8.93 15.77
C VAL A 786 -6.17 8.00 16.13
N ASP A 787 -4.95 8.34 15.73
CA ASP A 787 -3.74 7.55 16.00
C ASP A 787 -2.73 8.39 16.80
N PRO A 788 -2.88 8.45 18.13
CA PRO A 788 -2.01 9.21 19.01
C PRO A 788 -0.80 8.39 19.47
N THR A 789 0.38 9.03 19.47
CA THR A 789 1.63 8.48 19.98
C THR A 789 2.27 9.46 20.94
N ILE A 790 2.63 8.97 22.13
CA ILE A 790 3.44 9.68 23.13
C ILE A 790 4.83 9.05 23.16
N ILE A 791 5.86 9.88 23.15
CA ILE A 791 7.26 9.47 23.29
C ILE A 791 7.88 10.34 24.38
N ALA A 792 8.49 9.72 25.38
CA ALA A 792 9.21 10.42 26.44
C ALA A 792 10.58 9.78 26.64
N GLY A 793 11.58 10.59 26.96
CA GLY A 793 12.93 10.09 27.20
C GLY A 793 13.66 10.93 28.23
N LYS A 794 14.54 10.29 29.01
CA LYS A 794 15.42 10.94 29.99
C LYS A 794 16.78 10.24 30.04
N THR A 795 17.85 11.02 29.94
CA THR A 795 19.24 10.64 30.17
C THR A 795 19.65 11.26 31.50
N PHE A 796 20.09 10.42 32.44
CA PHE A 796 20.35 10.85 33.82
C PHE A 796 21.77 11.40 34.04
N ASN A 797 22.69 11.11 33.12
CA ASN A 797 24.10 11.52 33.22
C ASN A 797 24.48 12.35 31.98
N PRO A 798 25.44 13.28 32.11
CA PRO A 798 25.97 14.01 30.97
C PRO A 798 26.53 13.09 29.88
N VAL A 799 26.13 13.33 28.63
CA VAL A 799 26.58 12.55 27.47
C VAL A 799 26.95 13.46 26.29
N PRO A 800 27.87 13.03 25.40
CA PRO A 800 28.20 13.76 24.18
C PRO A 800 27.08 13.65 23.14
N LEU A 801 27.13 14.46 22.08
CA LEU A 801 26.11 14.51 21.02
C LEU A 801 25.86 13.14 20.37
N SER A 802 26.93 12.35 20.20
CA SER A 802 26.89 10.99 19.66
C SER A 802 26.00 10.03 20.46
N LEU A 803 25.81 10.34 21.75
CA LEU A 803 25.01 9.58 22.70
C LEU A 803 23.82 10.39 23.23
N ALA A 804 23.58 11.62 22.79
CA ALA A 804 22.42 12.39 23.23
C ALA A 804 21.13 11.85 22.60
N SER A 805 19.98 12.09 23.23
CA SER A 805 18.67 11.81 22.62
C SER A 805 18.25 13.03 21.80
N GLY A 806 18.26 12.90 20.48
CA GLY A 806 17.79 13.98 19.59
C GLY A 806 16.28 13.93 19.35
N VAL A 807 15.71 15.07 18.93
CA VAL A 807 14.37 15.09 18.34
C VAL A 807 14.42 14.39 17.00
N SER A 808 13.52 13.42 16.77
CA SER A 808 13.34 12.77 15.48
C SER A 808 12.81 13.78 14.46
N ALA A 809 13.71 14.41 13.73
CA ALA A 809 13.41 15.37 12.67
C ALA A 809 13.56 14.68 11.31
N ASN A 810 12.60 14.86 10.42
CA ASN A 810 12.63 14.29 9.08
C ASN A 810 12.75 15.39 8.03
N GLN A 811 13.97 15.56 7.49
CA GLN A 811 14.23 16.52 6.42
C GLN A 811 13.92 15.98 5.02
N THR A 812 13.46 14.73 4.88
CA THR A 812 13.06 14.20 3.57
C THR A 812 11.76 14.86 3.10
N TYR A 813 11.51 14.86 1.79
CA TYR A 813 10.20 15.27 1.27
C TYR A 813 9.13 14.21 1.52
N PHE A 814 9.50 13.04 2.02
CA PHE A 814 8.59 11.93 2.27
C PHE A 814 8.08 11.94 3.71
N TYR A 815 6.84 11.50 3.89
CA TYR A 815 6.24 11.35 5.20
C TYR A 815 6.95 10.22 5.97
N ALA A 816 7.42 10.52 7.19
CA ALA A 816 7.90 9.53 8.15
C ALA A 816 7.08 9.64 9.45
N PRO A 817 6.47 8.54 9.94
CA PRO A 817 5.69 8.56 11.17
C PRO A 817 6.50 9.06 12.38
N ASN A 818 5.83 9.70 13.35
CA ASN A 818 6.41 10.12 14.63
C ASN A 818 7.62 11.07 14.54
N THR A 819 7.80 11.76 13.42
CA THR A 819 8.91 12.70 13.19
C THR A 819 8.40 14.12 12.94
N PHE A 820 9.26 15.11 13.15
CA PHE A 820 8.97 16.52 12.84
C PHE A 820 9.45 16.86 11.44
N ALA A 821 8.53 17.33 10.61
CA ALA A 821 8.80 17.57 9.19
C ALA A 821 9.60 18.85 8.95
N LEU A 822 9.44 19.88 9.79
CA LEU A 822 10.01 21.21 9.55
C LEU A 822 11.28 21.46 10.35
N LEU A 823 11.64 20.59 11.30
CA LEU A 823 12.90 20.67 12.02
C LEU A 823 14.08 20.24 11.16
N ASN A 824 15.24 20.85 11.42
CA ASN A 824 16.52 20.38 10.91
C ASN A 824 17.10 19.30 11.84
N TYR A 825 17.94 18.42 11.30
CA TYR A 825 18.70 17.48 12.13
C TYR A 825 19.50 18.22 13.20
N TYR A 826 19.50 17.67 14.42
CA TYR A 826 20.16 18.25 15.59
C TYR A 826 19.75 19.68 15.96
N GLN A 827 18.60 20.16 15.45
CA GLN A 827 18.10 21.49 15.81
C GLN A 827 17.74 21.60 17.30
N PHE A 828 17.16 20.54 17.84
CA PHE A 828 16.91 20.40 19.26
C PHE A 828 17.63 19.16 19.78
N VAL A 829 18.46 19.38 20.79
CA VAL A 829 19.24 18.34 21.48
C VAL A 829 18.89 18.47 22.96
N ALA A 830 18.34 17.39 23.52
CA ALA A 830 17.86 17.35 24.90
C ALA A 830 18.37 16.09 25.59
N ASP A 831 18.51 16.17 26.92
CA ASP A 831 18.68 14.96 27.74
C ASP A 831 17.37 14.55 28.41
N GLN A 832 16.35 15.40 28.45
CA GLN A 832 14.99 15.02 28.83
C GLN A 832 13.97 15.62 27.88
N PHE A 833 12.98 14.84 27.45
CA PHE A 833 11.97 15.31 26.50
C PHE A 833 10.64 14.60 26.62
N PHE A 834 9.61 15.29 26.11
CA PHE A 834 8.28 14.77 25.87
C PHE A 834 7.83 15.18 24.46
N GLN A 835 7.35 14.20 23.71
CA GLN A 835 6.83 14.36 22.36
C GLN A 835 5.43 13.75 22.30
N PHE A 836 4.51 14.47 21.66
CA PHE A 836 3.17 14.00 21.37
C PHE A 836 2.89 14.17 19.88
N ASN A 837 2.48 13.10 19.21
CA ASN A 837 2.08 13.10 17.81
C ASN A 837 0.66 12.56 17.71
N VAL A 838 -0.16 13.14 16.85
CA VAL A 838 -1.49 12.60 16.54
C VAL A 838 -1.84 12.86 15.08
N ASP A 839 -2.25 11.80 14.41
CA ASP A 839 -2.87 11.84 13.09
C ASP A 839 -4.36 11.47 13.25
N HIS A 840 -5.26 12.29 12.70
CA HIS A 840 -6.68 11.97 12.61
C HIS A 840 -7.10 11.75 11.16
N HIS A 841 -7.45 10.51 10.86
CA HIS A 841 -7.91 10.06 9.54
C HIS A 841 -9.43 10.10 9.48
N PHE A 842 -9.99 11.09 8.78
CA PHE A 842 -11.44 11.27 8.67
C PHE A 842 -12.13 10.21 7.78
N ASN A 843 -11.36 9.38 7.05
CA ASN A 843 -11.87 8.30 6.20
C ASN A 843 -12.99 8.71 5.21
N GLY A 844 -12.96 9.96 4.74
CA GLY A 844 -13.95 10.52 3.81
C GLY A 844 -15.13 11.23 4.46
N PHE A 845 -15.22 11.28 5.80
CA PHE A 845 -16.29 11.96 6.53
C PHE A 845 -16.51 13.41 6.04
N ILE A 846 -15.44 14.17 5.80
CA ILE A 846 -15.55 15.55 5.30
C ILE A 846 -15.83 15.59 3.79
N PHE A 847 -14.93 15.08 2.95
CA PHE A 847 -15.00 15.30 1.50
C PHE A 847 -16.10 14.51 0.77
N ASN A 848 -16.66 13.45 1.36
CA ASN A 848 -17.81 12.77 0.77
C ASN A 848 -19.08 13.64 0.81
N HIS A 849 -19.16 14.60 1.74
CA HIS A 849 -20.30 15.51 1.91
C HIS A 849 -20.19 16.78 1.07
N ILE A 850 -19.03 17.06 0.46
CA ILE A 850 -18.82 18.24 -0.37
C ILE A 850 -19.08 17.89 -1.85
N PRO A 851 -20.04 18.56 -2.53
CA PRO A 851 -20.27 18.35 -3.96
C PRO A 851 -18.99 18.53 -4.79
N LEU A 852 -18.87 17.78 -5.89
CA LEU A 852 -17.67 17.70 -6.75
C LEU A 852 -16.47 17.00 -6.10
N LEU A 853 -16.07 17.37 -4.88
CA LEU A 853 -15.00 16.69 -4.13
C LEU A 853 -15.38 15.24 -3.81
N ASN A 854 -16.67 14.98 -3.57
CA ASN A 854 -17.16 13.63 -3.36
C ASN A 854 -16.92 12.68 -4.56
N LYS A 855 -16.63 13.21 -5.77
CA LYS A 855 -16.28 12.42 -6.96
C LYS A 855 -14.79 12.08 -7.04
N THR A 856 -13.92 12.84 -6.36
CA THR A 856 -12.45 12.67 -6.44
C THR A 856 -11.94 11.50 -5.61
N LYS A 857 -12.73 11.05 -4.63
CA LYS A 857 -12.40 10.02 -3.63
C LYS A 857 -11.26 10.40 -2.66
N ILE A 858 -10.77 11.63 -2.72
CA ILE A 858 -9.74 12.14 -1.80
C ILE A 858 -10.30 12.11 -0.37
N ARG A 859 -9.44 11.81 0.61
CA ARG A 859 -9.78 11.80 2.04
C ARG A 859 -8.96 12.86 2.76
N SER A 860 -9.53 13.45 3.80
CA SER A 860 -8.86 14.44 4.64
C SER A 860 -8.15 13.77 5.82
N VAL A 861 -7.04 14.37 6.23
CA VAL A 861 -6.30 14.03 7.45
C VAL A 861 -6.02 15.33 8.21
N ALA A 862 -6.08 15.31 9.53
CA ALA A 862 -5.52 16.36 10.38
C ALA A 862 -4.31 15.81 11.12
N LEU A 863 -3.29 16.63 11.31
CA LEU A 863 -2.08 16.26 12.04
C LEU A 863 -1.70 17.32 13.06
N PHE A 864 -1.20 16.87 14.21
CA PHE A 864 -0.66 17.71 15.26
C PHE A 864 0.52 17.01 15.93
N ARG A 865 1.62 17.73 16.11
CA ARG A 865 2.82 17.25 16.78
C ARG A 865 3.32 18.32 17.73
N SER A 866 3.80 17.91 18.89
CA SER A 866 4.39 18.83 19.87
C SER A 866 5.61 18.23 20.53
N TYR A 867 6.56 19.08 20.87
CA TYR A 867 7.80 18.72 21.54
C TYR A 867 8.15 19.74 22.62
N ILE A 868 8.54 19.24 23.78
CA ILE A 868 9.17 20.01 24.84
C ILE A 868 10.34 19.20 25.40
N GLY A 869 11.43 19.87 25.75
CA GLY A 869 12.59 19.21 26.31
C GLY A 869 13.50 20.20 27.01
N ASP A 870 14.50 19.64 27.67
CA ASP A 870 15.50 20.38 28.43
C ASP A 870 16.86 19.67 28.34
N VAL A 871 17.93 20.39 28.62
CA VAL A 871 19.31 19.89 28.56
C VAL A 871 20.09 20.36 29.78
N SER A 872 20.69 19.40 30.50
CA SER A 872 21.45 19.70 31.70
C SER A 872 22.74 20.47 31.41
N ALA A 873 23.15 21.28 32.39
CA ALA A 873 24.39 22.05 32.32
C ALA A 873 25.64 21.15 32.12
N GLY A 874 25.63 19.93 32.69
CA GLY A 874 26.71 18.96 32.49
C GLY A 874 26.82 18.49 31.04
N THR A 875 25.69 18.17 30.41
CA THR A 875 25.65 17.81 28.98
C THR A 875 26.15 18.96 28.09
N ILE A 876 25.77 20.20 28.40
CA ILE A 876 26.28 21.40 27.71
C ILE A 876 27.79 21.55 27.90
N ALA A 877 28.31 21.34 29.12
CA ALA A 877 29.73 21.50 29.43
C ALA A 877 30.64 20.53 28.64
N LEU A 878 30.15 19.31 28.36
CA LEU A 878 30.85 18.31 27.55
C LEU A 878 30.93 18.68 26.07
N ASN A 879 30.04 19.53 25.56
CA ASN A 879 29.92 19.77 24.13
C ASN A 879 31.13 20.54 23.56
N ARG A 880 31.79 20.00 22.54
CA ARG A 880 32.75 20.70 21.66
C ARG A 880 32.39 20.54 20.19
N SER A 881 31.17 20.07 19.92
CA SER A 881 30.67 19.74 18.60
C SER A 881 30.37 21.01 17.80
N SER A 882 30.13 20.86 16.49
CA SER A 882 29.63 21.95 15.66
C SER A 882 28.15 22.31 15.95
N ILE A 883 27.46 21.53 16.77
CA ILE A 883 26.05 21.74 17.13
C ILE A 883 25.97 22.45 18.48
N LYS A 884 25.29 23.59 18.49
CA LYS A 884 24.90 24.24 19.74
C LYS A 884 23.67 23.53 20.31
N TYR A 885 23.78 22.97 21.51
CA TYR A 885 22.64 22.36 22.18
C TYR A 885 21.63 23.45 22.52
N ASN A 886 20.41 23.26 22.05
CA ASN A 886 19.33 24.21 22.23
C ASN A 886 18.01 23.44 22.41
N VAL A 887 17.14 23.98 23.23
CA VAL A 887 15.81 23.45 23.52
C VAL A 887 14.81 24.61 23.45
N PRO A 888 13.56 24.35 23.03
CA PRO A 888 12.60 25.42 22.86
C PRO A 888 12.04 25.88 24.22
N SER A 889 12.02 27.19 24.48
CA SER A 889 11.52 27.77 25.74
C SER A 889 9.99 27.67 25.92
N LYS A 890 9.27 27.42 24.82
CA LYS A 890 7.85 27.04 24.77
C LYS A 890 7.74 25.77 23.96
N PRO A 891 6.69 24.94 24.12
CA PRO A 891 6.50 23.76 23.30
C PRO A 891 6.60 24.08 21.81
N TYR A 892 7.48 23.37 21.09
CA TYR A 892 7.51 23.40 19.64
C TYR A 892 6.28 22.65 19.13
N ILE A 893 5.58 23.21 18.15
CA ILE A 893 4.35 22.64 17.61
C ILE A 893 4.44 22.60 16.09
N GLU A 894 4.09 21.46 15.50
CA GLU A 894 3.73 21.33 14.09
C GLU A 894 2.26 20.97 13.97
N TYR A 895 1.52 21.64 13.10
CA TYR A 895 0.12 21.36 12.85
C TYR A 895 -0.18 21.50 11.37
N GLY A 896 -1.23 20.83 10.91
CA GLY A 896 -1.56 20.85 9.50
C GLY A 896 -2.72 19.97 9.11
N PHE A 897 -2.93 19.89 7.81
CA PHE A 897 -3.88 18.97 7.20
C PHE A 897 -3.24 18.24 6.03
N GLY A 898 -3.75 17.05 5.75
CA GLY A 898 -3.33 16.19 4.67
C GLY A 898 -4.48 15.82 3.74
N LEU A 899 -4.13 15.56 2.50
CA LEU A 899 -4.98 14.95 1.49
C LEU A 899 -4.40 13.56 1.21
N GLU A 900 -5.16 12.51 1.51
CA GLU A 900 -4.76 11.14 1.22
C GLU A 900 -5.70 10.52 0.19
N ASN A 901 -5.36 9.30 -0.26
CA ASN A 901 -6.10 8.58 -1.29
C ASN A 901 -6.05 9.24 -2.68
N ILE A 902 -4.90 9.85 -3.01
CA ILE A 902 -4.64 10.50 -4.29
C ILE A 902 -4.06 9.46 -5.27
N GLY A 903 -4.57 9.44 -6.50
CA GLY A 903 -4.09 8.59 -7.57
C GLY A 903 -5.16 8.29 -8.63
N PHE A 904 -4.89 7.30 -9.48
CA PHE A 904 -5.73 6.96 -10.62
C PHE A 904 -6.44 5.62 -10.43
N GLY A 905 -7.75 5.59 -10.72
CA GLY A 905 -8.56 4.38 -10.55
C GLY A 905 -8.56 3.90 -9.10
N ASN A 906 -8.10 2.67 -8.87
CA ASN A 906 -7.92 2.05 -7.56
C ASN A 906 -6.50 2.18 -6.99
N ILE A 907 -5.53 2.63 -7.79
CA ILE A 907 -4.14 2.84 -7.35
C ILE A 907 -4.07 4.26 -6.77
N ARG A 908 -4.26 4.36 -5.46
CA ARG A 908 -4.31 5.65 -4.74
C ARG A 908 -3.37 5.72 -3.53
N PRO A 909 -2.07 5.44 -3.71
CA PRO A 909 -1.13 5.35 -2.60
C PRO A 909 -0.65 6.72 -2.09
N LEU A 910 -0.93 7.80 -2.81
CA LEU A 910 -0.33 9.10 -2.53
C LEU A 910 -1.11 9.84 -1.43
N ARG A 911 -0.34 10.43 -0.52
CA ARG A 911 -0.77 11.42 0.48
C ARG A 911 0.08 12.68 0.33
N VAL A 912 -0.52 13.84 0.53
CA VAL A 912 0.15 15.14 0.55
C VAL A 912 -0.24 15.88 1.82
N ASP A 913 0.74 16.23 2.64
CA ASP A 913 0.55 16.94 3.91
C ASP A 913 1.05 18.38 3.79
N PHE A 914 0.27 19.31 4.32
CA PHE A 914 0.57 20.73 4.43
C PHE A 914 0.78 21.06 5.91
N ILE A 915 2.00 21.45 6.29
CA ILE A 915 2.42 21.52 7.69
C ILE A 915 2.96 22.92 7.99
N TRP A 916 2.57 23.49 9.12
CA TRP A 916 3.07 24.74 9.69
C TRP A 916 3.69 24.52 11.06
N ASN A 917 4.55 25.45 11.50
CA ASN A 917 5.06 25.48 12.87
C ASN A 917 4.91 26.83 13.57
N ASN A 918 5.21 26.85 14.87
CA ASN A 918 5.12 28.02 15.74
C ASN A 918 6.45 28.76 15.99
N ILE A 919 7.53 28.47 15.24
CA ILE A 919 8.84 29.14 15.42
C ILE A 919 8.86 30.52 14.76
N ASN A 920 9.36 31.54 15.47
CA ASN A 920 9.63 32.86 14.90
C ASN A 920 11.04 32.94 14.27
N LYS A 921 11.16 33.67 13.15
CA LYS A 921 12.40 33.77 12.32
C LYS A 921 13.66 34.15 13.12
N ASN A 922 13.51 34.84 14.24
CA ASN A 922 14.64 35.41 14.98
C ASN A 922 15.39 34.41 15.89
N ASN A 923 14.83 33.24 16.20
CA ASN A 923 15.47 32.31 17.17
C ASN A 923 16.29 31.19 16.52
N LEU A 924 16.01 30.80 15.27
CA LEU A 924 16.59 29.61 14.62
C LEU A 924 16.65 29.85 13.09
N ALA A 925 17.78 30.34 12.57
CA ALA A 925 17.88 31.00 11.26
C ALA A 925 17.51 30.16 10.01
N ASN A 926 17.30 28.84 10.10
CA ASN A 926 17.27 27.95 8.93
C ASN A 926 16.07 26.97 8.83
N SER A 927 15.04 27.10 9.68
CA SER A 927 13.87 26.21 9.61
C SER A 927 12.66 26.89 8.95
N PRO A 928 11.98 26.22 8.02
CA PRO A 928 10.86 26.77 7.28
C PRO A 928 9.64 26.84 8.19
N LYS A 929 8.81 27.88 8.01
CA LYS A 929 7.52 28.01 8.70
C LYS A 929 6.44 27.09 8.12
N PHE A 930 6.63 26.63 6.89
CA PHE A 930 5.69 25.84 6.13
C PHE A 930 6.42 24.80 5.27
N GLY A 931 5.82 23.62 5.12
CA GLY A 931 6.34 22.61 4.21
C GLY A 931 5.26 21.66 3.70
N ILE A 932 5.54 21.07 2.54
CA ILE A 932 4.72 20.04 1.91
C ILE A 932 5.45 18.70 2.00
N ARG A 933 4.77 17.64 2.41
CA ARG A 933 5.32 16.27 2.49
C ARG A 933 4.49 15.29 1.69
N PHE A 934 5.14 14.29 1.11
CA PHE A 934 4.52 13.26 0.29
C PHE A 934 4.58 11.91 1.01
N GLY A 935 3.42 11.29 1.23
CA GLY A 935 3.34 9.93 1.76
C GLY A 935 3.04 8.94 0.65
N PHE A 936 3.63 7.74 0.75
CA PHE A 936 3.24 6.59 -0.05
C PHE A 936 2.69 5.51 0.89
N LYS A 937 1.37 5.37 0.97
CA LYS A 937 0.69 4.32 1.75
C LYS A 937 0.05 3.34 0.79
N THR A 938 0.57 2.12 0.72
CA THR A 938 0.00 1.01 -0.08
C THR A 938 -1.15 0.29 0.62
N THR A 939 -1.63 0.81 1.75
CA THR A 939 -2.72 0.22 2.54
C THR A 939 -4.10 0.69 2.06
N PHE A 940 -5.14 -0.07 2.41
CA PHE A 940 -6.54 0.08 1.96
C PHE A 940 -7.25 1.39 2.40
#